data_AF-A0AAW1A7K8-F1
#
_entry.id   AF-A0AAW1A7K8-F1
#
_cell.length_a   1.000
_cell.length_b   1.000
_cell.length_c   1.000
_cell.angle_alpha   90.00
_cell.angle_beta   90.00
_cell.angle_gamma   90.00
#
_symmetry.space_group_name_H-M   'P 1'
#
loop_
_entity.id
_entity.type
_entity.pdbx_description
1 polymer ?
#
loop_
_entity_poly.entity_id
_entity_poly.type
_entity_poly.pdbx_seq_one_letter_code
_entity_poly.pdbx_strand_id
1 'polypeptide(L)'
;MWNLCLLCTILIILFLIRKLYLDVYKRHKNVCIVVLGDLGRSPRIQYHAMSFIKEGFTVDIIGYPGSLPLEEIRKNPSVRVYYLYTPPSIEDKLSRSACYVLKTIWQTFNLLWVLFTKHISSYILIQNPPAIPTIPICWFYSVIVSSKFIIDWHNYAHTLMALSLKDDHLLVKLAKVIETYFGLKANYNFCVSQAMKEDLQLKWGIKADVLYDRPSNKFQPISLTEKHMFLFKLSEKYKELKGSKENSTIFTEYIENEIQLSPKRPGFIVSSTSWTEDEDFSILLNALQEYENAFDQETCKLPDLICIITGKGPLKEFYIAIIKLKNWKHITIVTPWLENEDYPKMLASADLGICLHTSSSGLDLPMKVIDMFGCELPVCAYNYKCLSELVKHNENGMIFSNDKELAEQLKSYFTNFPDDNIQHQLDKKFREELHEFQKNRWHGILTQELSYSLNEKYPDNYISYIAASYVKFIEGAGARVVPIWIGKNESYYEDILYKINGVVWPGGSTWFNQSAGYADAGYTIYKIAKRMNKNGDYFPILGICLGFELLTYVVAERCEHRIHCDCSNQSLPLEFNPDYRNSRMFGNTPDNIINILKTKNVTANFHQYCVTKTTLRNAGIQKQFRILSFNHDINNIKFISSLEHVSFPFYGLQFHPEKNLYEWAIKKNIPHGELATKISQYFADFFVDEARKNNHTFENEAEEARKLIYNYPVTYTALKNSSFVQCYLFKSNDTT
;
A
#
# COMPACT_ATOMS: atom_id res chain seq x y z
N MET A 1 -14.43 -60.64 3.48
CA MET A 1 -13.49 -59.91 4.37
C MET A 1 -12.16 -59.61 3.70
N TRP A 2 -11.47 -60.60 3.12
CA TRP A 2 -10.13 -60.40 2.53
C TRP A 2 -10.06 -59.35 1.40
N ASN A 3 -11.03 -59.37 0.47
CA ASN A 3 -11.12 -58.35 -0.60
C ASN A 3 -11.40 -56.94 -0.09
N LEU A 4 -12.12 -56.81 1.04
CA LEU A 4 -12.41 -55.53 1.66
C LEU A 4 -11.17 -54.99 2.38
N CYS A 5 -10.43 -55.86 3.09
CA CYS A 5 -9.15 -55.50 3.70
C CYS A 5 -8.11 -55.10 2.65
N LEU A 6 -8.01 -55.83 1.53
CA LEU A 6 -7.11 -55.53 0.42
C LEU A 6 -7.43 -54.18 -0.24
N LEU A 7 -8.72 -53.88 -0.45
CA LEU A 7 -9.16 -52.58 -0.96
C LEU A 7 -8.80 -51.45 0.01
N CYS A 8 -9.02 -51.65 1.31
CA CYS A 8 -8.65 -50.67 2.35
C CYS A 8 -7.13 -50.44 2.42
N THR A 9 -6.30 -51.48 2.35
CA THR A 9 -4.83 -51.31 2.33
C THR A 9 -4.35 -50.61 1.05
N ILE A 10 -4.91 -50.94 -0.11
CA ILE A 10 -4.58 -50.23 -1.37
C ILE A 10 -4.95 -48.75 -1.25
N LEU A 11 -6.12 -48.41 -0.70
CA LEU A 11 -6.53 -47.01 -0.49
C LEU A 11 -5.61 -46.27 0.50
N ILE A 12 -5.14 -46.94 1.55
CA ILE A 12 -4.18 -46.37 2.52
C ILE A 12 -2.81 -46.13 1.86
N ILE A 13 -2.33 -47.09 1.07
CA ILE A 13 -1.05 -46.96 0.34
C ILE A 13 -1.14 -45.81 -0.69
N LEU A 14 -2.22 -45.76 -1.47
CA LEU A 14 -2.46 -44.67 -2.43
C LEU A 14 -2.57 -43.30 -1.72
N PHE A 15 -3.20 -43.25 -0.55
CA PHE A 15 -3.27 -42.05 0.27
C PHE A 15 -1.88 -41.61 0.77
N LEU A 16 -1.05 -42.56 1.22
CA LEU A 16 0.32 -42.29 1.68
C LEU A 16 1.23 -41.84 0.53
N ILE A 17 1.18 -42.50 -0.63
CA ILE A 17 1.91 -42.09 -1.84
C ILE A 17 1.48 -40.70 -2.29
N ARG A 18 0.17 -40.44 -2.33
CA ARG A 18 -0.38 -39.11 -2.64
C ARG A 18 0.13 -38.06 -1.66
N LYS A 19 0.11 -38.36 -0.36
CA LYS A 19 0.58 -37.45 0.69
C LYS A 19 2.07 -37.13 0.52
N LEU A 20 2.90 -38.15 0.32
CA LEU A 20 4.35 -37.99 0.08
C LEU A 20 4.64 -37.18 -1.20
N TYR A 21 3.92 -37.44 -2.29
CA TYR A 21 4.04 -36.69 -3.54
C TYR A 21 3.68 -35.21 -3.34
N LEU A 22 2.58 -34.93 -2.64
CA LEU A 22 2.15 -33.56 -2.34
C LEU A 22 3.12 -32.83 -1.40
N ASP A 23 3.71 -33.52 -0.42
CA ASP A 23 4.67 -32.93 0.53
C ASP A 23 5.99 -32.53 -0.14
N VAL A 24 6.39 -33.21 -1.23
CA VAL A 24 7.54 -32.82 -2.04
C VAL A 24 7.23 -31.56 -2.86
N TYR A 25 6.06 -31.49 -3.50
CA TYR A 25 5.65 -30.34 -4.32
C TYR A 25 5.37 -29.07 -3.49
N LYS A 26 4.90 -29.20 -2.25
CA LYS A 26 4.57 -28.08 -1.35
C LYS A 26 5.77 -27.42 -0.67
N ARG A 27 7.00 -27.86 -0.96
CA ARG A 27 8.21 -27.19 -0.46
C ARG A 27 8.43 -25.79 -1.05
N HIS A 28 7.76 -25.47 -2.16
CA HIS A 28 7.83 -24.16 -2.81
C HIS A 28 6.66 -23.27 -2.39
N LYS A 29 6.94 -22.00 -2.07
CA LYS A 29 5.91 -20.98 -1.81
C LYS A 29 5.14 -20.71 -3.09
N ASN A 30 3.92 -21.24 -3.19
CA ASN A 30 3.06 -21.02 -4.35
C ASN A 30 1.58 -20.88 -3.98
N VAL A 31 0.87 -20.02 -4.72
CA VAL A 31 -0.54 -19.71 -4.50
C VAL A 31 -1.27 -19.69 -5.84
N CYS A 32 -2.48 -20.25 -5.86
CA CYS A 32 -3.42 -20.04 -6.95
C CYS A 32 -4.48 -19.04 -6.51
N ILE A 33 -4.70 -17.98 -7.30
CA ILE A 33 -5.73 -16.98 -7.07
C ILE A 33 -6.79 -17.15 -8.16
N VAL A 34 -8.05 -17.32 -7.75
CA VAL A 34 -9.17 -17.55 -8.66
C VAL A 34 -10.14 -16.37 -8.58
N VAL A 35 -10.40 -15.77 -9.74
CA VAL A 35 -11.45 -14.78 -9.92
C VAL A 35 -12.33 -15.21 -11.09
N LEU A 36 -13.60 -15.51 -10.83
CA LEU A 36 -14.54 -15.91 -11.88
C LEU A 36 -15.12 -14.67 -12.59
N GLY A 37 -14.24 -13.84 -13.13
CA GLY A 37 -14.51 -12.57 -13.79
C GLY A 37 -13.36 -12.12 -14.69
N ASP A 38 -13.49 -10.96 -15.34
CA ASP A 38 -12.41 -10.34 -16.13
C ASP A 38 -11.25 -9.98 -15.19
N LEU A 39 -10.09 -10.59 -15.41
CA LEU A 39 -8.92 -10.40 -14.56
C LEU A 39 -8.45 -8.94 -14.54
N GLY A 40 -8.45 -8.26 -15.69
CA GLY A 40 -7.99 -6.86 -15.77
C GLY A 40 -8.91 -5.89 -15.02
N ARG A 41 -10.16 -6.28 -14.77
CA ARG A 41 -11.17 -5.51 -14.03
C ARG A 41 -11.29 -5.90 -12.56
N SER A 42 -10.33 -6.65 -12.03
CA SER A 42 -10.31 -7.09 -10.63
C SER A 42 -9.08 -6.52 -9.91
N PRO A 43 -9.05 -5.21 -9.55
CA PRO A 43 -7.87 -4.55 -8.98
C PRO A 43 -7.38 -5.24 -7.71
N ARG A 44 -8.29 -5.60 -6.79
CA ARG A 44 -7.96 -6.31 -5.55
C ARG A 44 -7.22 -7.62 -5.78
N ILE A 45 -7.69 -8.44 -6.72
CA ILE A 45 -7.06 -9.72 -7.04
C ILE A 45 -5.67 -9.51 -7.64
N GLN A 46 -5.53 -8.47 -8.45
CA GLN A 46 -4.23 -8.06 -8.97
C GLN A 46 -3.30 -7.59 -7.84
N TYR A 47 -3.80 -6.86 -6.83
CA TYR A 47 -3.01 -6.47 -5.67
C TYR A 47 -2.64 -7.63 -4.75
N HIS A 48 -3.54 -8.60 -4.54
CA HIS A 48 -3.20 -9.83 -3.84
C HIS A 48 -2.09 -10.59 -4.56
N ALA A 49 -2.18 -10.74 -5.89
CA ALA A 49 -1.13 -11.34 -6.68
C ALA A 49 0.21 -10.62 -6.46
N MET A 50 0.22 -9.28 -6.54
CA MET A 50 1.43 -8.48 -6.29
C MET A 50 1.98 -8.63 -4.88
N SER A 51 1.13 -8.67 -3.85
CA SER A 51 1.57 -8.88 -2.47
C SER A 51 2.21 -10.26 -2.28
N PHE A 52 1.64 -11.32 -2.87
CA PHE A 52 2.23 -12.66 -2.82
C PHE A 52 3.57 -12.74 -3.57
N ILE A 53 3.69 -12.08 -4.72
CA ILE A 53 4.95 -11.99 -5.47
C ILE A 53 6.03 -11.34 -4.62
N LYS A 54 5.72 -10.23 -3.94
CA LYS A 54 6.66 -9.51 -3.06
C LYS A 54 7.16 -10.41 -1.91
N GLU A 55 6.30 -11.31 -1.42
CA GLU A 55 6.64 -12.31 -0.40
C GLU A 55 7.36 -13.57 -0.94
N GLY A 56 7.72 -13.56 -2.23
CA GLY A 56 8.46 -14.62 -2.91
C GLY A 56 7.63 -15.83 -3.31
N PHE A 57 6.30 -15.69 -3.44
CA PHE A 57 5.44 -16.75 -3.96
C PHE A 57 5.46 -16.78 -5.49
N THR A 58 5.39 -17.98 -6.07
CA THR A 58 4.90 -18.12 -7.45
C THR A 58 3.38 -18.08 -7.46
N VAL A 59 2.80 -17.33 -8.40
CA VAL A 59 1.37 -17.02 -8.42
C VAL A 59 0.74 -17.54 -9.71
N ASP A 60 -0.18 -18.50 -9.57
CA ASP A 60 -1.07 -18.89 -10.66
C ASP A 60 -2.37 -18.08 -10.55
N ILE A 61 -2.78 -17.40 -11.60
CA ILE A 61 -4.03 -16.63 -11.63
C ILE A 61 -5.00 -17.29 -12.60
N ILE A 62 -6.22 -17.60 -12.14
CA ILE A 62 -7.29 -18.13 -12.97
C ILE A 62 -8.39 -17.07 -13.09
N GLY A 63 -8.76 -16.73 -14.33
CA GLY A 63 -9.88 -15.82 -14.60
C GLY A 63 -10.25 -15.74 -16.08
N TYR A 64 -11.19 -14.86 -16.42
CA TYR A 64 -11.56 -14.63 -17.82
C TYR A 64 -10.63 -13.60 -18.49
N PRO A 65 -10.39 -13.75 -19.80
CA PRO A 65 -9.72 -12.71 -20.57
C PRO A 65 -10.64 -11.50 -20.73
N GLY A 66 -10.05 -10.36 -21.06
CA GLY A 66 -10.79 -9.12 -21.24
C GLY A 66 -9.85 -7.93 -21.23
N SER A 67 -9.99 -7.10 -20.20
CA SER A 67 -9.13 -5.94 -19.99
C SER A 67 -7.71 -6.39 -19.64
N LEU A 68 -6.69 -5.62 -20.05
CA LEU A 68 -5.31 -5.98 -19.78
C LEU A 68 -5.02 -5.92 -18.27
N PRO A 69 -4.46 -6.98 -17.66
CA PRO A 69 -3.96 -6.91 -16.28
C PRO A 69 -2.81 -5.91 -16.14
N LEU A 70 -2.51 -5.51 -14.90
CA LEU A 70 -1.37 -4.67 -14.55
C LEU A 70 -0.11 -5.17 -15.26
N GLU A 71 0.68 -4.23 -15.80
CA GLU A 71 1.90 -4.58 -16.52
C GLU A 71 2.85 -5.45 -15.69
N GLU A 72 2.94 -5.16 -14.39
CA GLU A 72 3.72 -5.90 -13.41
C GLU A 72 3.32 -7.38 -13.35
N ILE A 73 2.03 -7.70 -13.47
CA ILE A 73 1.53 -9.08 -13.47
C ILE A 73 1.87 -9.76 -14.81
N ARG A 74 1.70 -9.05 -15.94
CA ARG A 74 1.93 -9.61 -17.28
C ARG A 74 3.41 -9.90 -17.55
N LYS A 75 4.30 -9.05 -17.05
CA LYS A 75 5.75 -9.11 -17.31
C LYS A 75 6.52 -9.93 -16.28
N ASN A 76 5.90 -10.34 -15.17
CA ASN A 76 6.60 -11.04 -14.10
C ASN A 76 6.72 -12.56 -14.36
N PRO A 77 7.94 -13.13 -14.34
CA PRO A 77 8.17 -14.55 -14.64
C PRO A 77 7.63 -15.51 -13.56
N SER A 78 7.34 -15.00 -12.36
CA SER A 78 6.76 -15.77 -11.25
C SER A 78 5.24 -15.87 -11.31
N VAL A 79 4.61 -15.23 -12.31
CA VAL A 79 3.16 -15.23 -12.52
C VAL A 79 2.80 -16.08 -13.72
N ARG A 80 1.75 -16.89 -13.60
CA ARG A 80 1.16 -17.64 -14.69
C ARG A 80 -0.33 -17.39 -14.74
N VAL A 81 -0.82 -16.89 -15.88
CA VAL A 81 -2.24 -16.62 -16.06
C VAL A 81 -2.88 -17.75 -16.86
N TYR A 82 -3.93 -18.34 -16.30
CA TYR A 82 -4.74 -19.38 -16.91
C TYR A 82 -6.12 -18.83 -17.22
N TYR A 83 -6.41 -18.65 -18.50
CA TYR A 83 -7.69 -18.11 -18.93
C TYR A 83 -8.77 -19.20 -19.01
N LEU A 84 -9.94 -18.89 -18.43
CA LEU A 84 -11.14 -19.68 -18.57
C LEU A 84 -11.82 -19.41 -19.92
N TYR A 85 -12.48 -20.43 -20.45
CA TYR A 85 -13.28 -20.29 -21.68
C TYR A 85 -14.64 -19.68 -21.35
N THR A 86 -15.02 -18.63 -22.08
CA THR A 86 -16.31 -17.97 -21.92
C THR A 86 -17.46 -18.95 -22.20
N PRO A 87 -18.53 -18.95 -21.38
CA PRO A 87 -19.72 -19.75 -21.66
C PRO A 87 -20.30 -19.39 -23.03
N PRO A 88 -20.81 -20.36 -23.80
CA PRO A 88 -21.48 -20.08 -25.07
C PRO A 88 -22.71 -19.19 -24.85
N SER A 89 -22.90 -18.19 -25.70
CA SER A 89 -24.05 -17.29 -25.67
C SER A 89 -25.30 -17.99 -26.23
N ILE A 90 -26.15 -18.51 -25.36
CA ILE A 90 -27.41 -19.22 -25.71
C ILE A 90 -28.64 -18.38 -25.32
N GLU A 91 -28.46 -17.08 -25.12
CA GLU A 91 -29.44 -16.18 -24.49
C GLU A 91 -30.75 -16.04 -25.30
N ASP A 92 -30.70 -16.29 -26.63
CA ASP A 92 -31.88 -16.19 -27.51
C ASP A 92 -32.68 -17.50 -27.67
N LYS A 93 -32.24 -18.63 -27.09
CA LYS A 93 -32.84 -19.96 -27.35
C LYS A 93 -33.44 -20.66 -26.14
N LEU A 94 -33.17 -20.20 -24.91
CA LEU A 94 -33.54 -20.88 -23.68
C LEU A 94 -34.09 -19.92 -22.62
N SER A 95 -34.82 -20.45 -21.64
CA SER A 95 -35.28 -19.66 -20.48
C SER A 95 -34.10 -19.19 -19.63
N ARG A 96 -34.23 -18.04 -18.96
CA ARG A 96 -33.17 -17.44 -18.12
C ARG A 96 -32.59 -18.44 -17.09
N SER A 97 -33.45 -19.23 -16.46
CA SER A 97 -33.05 -20.26 -15.49
C SER A 97 -32.23 -21.39 -16.13
N ALA A 98 -32.63 -21.85 -17.33
CA ALA A 98 -31.88 -22.86 -18.07
C ALA A 98 -30.51 -22.33 -18.52
N CYS A 99 -30.44 -21.08 -18.98
CA CYS A 99 -29.17 -20.42 -19.30
C CYS A 99 -28.24 -20.34 -18.09
N TYR A 100 -28.77 -20.00 -16.91
CA TYR A 100 -27.97 -19.94 -15.68
C TYR A 100 -27.42 -21.32 -15.27
N VAL A 101 -28.24 -22.37 -15.36
CA VAL A 101 -27.82 -23.76 -15.08
C VAL A 101 -26.73 -24.20 -16.05
N LEU A 102 -26.93 -24.01 -17.36
CA LEU A 102 -25.94 -24.37 -18.38
C LEU A 102 -24.63 -23.58 -18.21
N LYS A 103 -24.72 -22.28 -17.90
CA LYS A 103 -23.57 -21.45 -17.57
C LYS A 103 -22.82 -22.00 -16.36
N THR A 104 -23.53 -22.35 -15.30
CA THR A 104 -22.94 -22.91 -14.08
C THR A 104 -22.25 -24.25 -14.34
N ILE A 105 -22.87 -25.13 -15.15
CA ILE A 105 -22.28 -26.41 -15.58
C ILE A 105 -21.01 -26.17 -16.38
N TRP A 106 -21.04 -25.28 -17.36
CA TRP A 106 -19.87 -24.91 -18.17
C TRP A 106 -18.73 -24.37 -17.31
N GLN A 107 -19.03 -23.39 -16.44
CA GLN A 107 -18.07 -22.82 -15.50
C GLN A 107 -17.48 -23.89 -14.58
N THR A 108 -18.30 -24.85 -14.16
CA THR A 108 -17.87 -25.96 -13.32
C THR A 108 -16.83 -26.83 -13.99
N PHE A 109 -17.14 -27.33 -15.19
CA PHE A 109 -16.22 -28.16 -15.96
C PHE A 109 -14.94 -27.39 -16.32
N ASN A 110 -15.07 -26.14 -16.74
CA ASN A 110 -13.93 -25.34 -17.17
C ASN A 110 -12.97 -25.03 -16.02
N LEU A 111 -13.51 -24.61 -14.87
CA LEU A 111 -12.71 -24.31 -13.69
C LEU A 111 -12.02 -25.57 -13.13
N LEU A 112 -12.74 -26.70 -13.05
CA LEU A 112 -12.13 -27.98 -12.65
C LEU A 112 -11.02 -28.39 -13.60
N TRP A 113 -11.25 -28.31 -14.92
CA TRP A 113 -10.25 -28.64 -15.93
C TRP A 113 -8.97 -27.82 -15.74
N VAL A 114 -9.09 -26.50 -15.60
CA VAL A 114 -7.91 -25.64 -15.38
C VAL A 114 -7.22 -25.97 -14.05
N LEU A 115 -7.98 -26.13 -12.96
CA LEU A 115 -7.42 -26.46 -11.64
C LEU A 115 -6.62 -27.76 -11.63
N PHE A 116 -7.06 -28.79 -12.36
CA PHE A 116 -6.38 -30.08 -12.46
C PHE A 116 -5.26 -30.14 -13.49
N THR A 117 -5.20 -29.19 -14.44
CA THR A 117 -4.14 -29.14 -15.47
C THR A 117 -3.00 -28.18 -15.12
N LYS A 118 -3.26 -27.16 -14.30
CA LYS A 118 -2.20 -26.27 -13.78
C LYS A 118 -1.28 -26.97 -12.78
N HIS A 119 -0.23 -26.27 -12.35
CA HIS A 119 0.62 -26.73 -11.26
C HIS A 119 -0.14 -26.74 -9.92
N ILE A 120 0.18 -27.73 -9.07
CA ILE A 120 -0.43 -27.85 -7.74
C ILE A 120 0.09 -26.72 -6.86
N SER A 121 -0.83 -25.95 -6.25
CA SER A 121 -0.51 -24.80 -5.41
C SER A 121 -0.76 -25.13 -3.94
N SER A 122 0.06 -24.61 -3.04
CA SER A 122 -0.03 -24.83 -1.60
C SER A 122 -1.24 -24.10 -0.99
N TYR A 123 -1.58 -22.95 -1.57
CA TYR A 123 -2.72 -22.12 -1.21
C TYR A 123 -3.62 -21.92 -2.43
N ILE A 124 -4.93 -21.85 -2.19
CA ILE A 124 -5.92 -21.41 -3.17
C ILE A 124 -6.77 -20.30 -2.55
N LEU A 125 -6.64 -19.10 -3.10
CA LEU A 125 -7.36 -17.89 -2.73
C LEU A 125 -8.45 -17.65 -3.77
N ILE A 126 -9.67 -17.35 -3.33
CA ILE A 126 -10.76 -17.00 -4.24
C ILE A 126 -11.38 -15.65 -3.87
N GLN A 127 -11.84 -14.93 -4.88
CA GLN A 127 -12.71 -13.76 -4.68
C GLN A 127 -14.16 -14.24 -4.56
N ASN A 128 -14.85 -13.88 -3.47
CA ASN A 128 -16.31 -13.97 -3.40
C ASN A 128 -16.89 -12.56 -3.44
N PRO A 129 -17.84 -12.26 -4.36
CA PRO A 129 -18.54 -13.14 -5.33
C PRO A 129 -17.74 -13.48 -6.61
N PRO A 130 -18.19 -14.47 -7.42
CA PRO A 130 -19.41 -15.27 -7.26
C PRO A 130 -19.20 -16.54 -6.41
N ALA A 131 -20.20 -16.87 -5.58
CA ALA A 131 -20.19 -18.09 -4.78
C ALA A 131 -20.41 -19.36 -5.61
N ILE A 132 -21.32 -19.29 -6.60
CA ILE A 132 -21.69 -20.42 -7.47
C ILE A 132 -21.03 -20.25 -8.85
N PRO A 133 -20.28 -21.24 -9.35
CA PRO A 133 -19.87 -22.49 -8.69
C PRO A 133 -18.50 -22.40 -7.98
N THR A 134 -17.89 -21.21 -7.90
CA THR A 134 -16.50 -21.00 -7.47
C THR A 134 -16.16 -21.62 -6.11
N ILE A 135 -16.93 -21.29 -5.06
CA ILE A 135 -16.61 -21.71 -3.69
C ILE A 135 -16.61 -23.25 -3.56
N PRO A 136 -17.69 -23.98 -3.94
CA PRO A 136 -17.71 -25.43 -3.83
C PRO A 136 -16.59 -26.12 -4.61
N ILE A 137 -16.28 -25.63 -5.82
CA ILE A 137 -15.28 -26.24 -6.70
C ILE A 137 -13.88 -26.05 -6.13
N CYS A 138 -13.52 -24.82 -5.76
CA CYS A 138 -12.20 -24.52 -5.23
C CYS A 138 -11.97 -25.20 -3.88
N TRP A 139 -13.01 -25.29 -3.04
CA TRP A 139 -12.96 -26.09 -1.82
C TRP A 139 -12.74 -27.58 -2.13
N PHE A 140 -13.53 -28.16 -3.03
CA PHE A 140 -13.40 -29.57 -3.41
C PHE A 140 -11.99 -29.90 -3.93
N TYR A 141 -11.48 -29.07 -4.84
CA TYR A 141 -10.11 -29.19 -5.33
C TYR A 141 -9.10 -29.10 -4.18
N SER A 142 -9.23 -28.11 -3.28
CA SER A 142 -8.32 -27.92 -2.14
C SER A 142 -8.24 -29.15 -1.25
N VAL A 143 -9.34 -29.88 -1.06
CA VAL A 143 -9.37 -31.11 -0.27
C VAL A 143 -8.60 -32.23 -0.99
N ILE A 144 -8.76 -32.34 -2.31
CA ILE A 144 -8.10 -33.38 -3.12
C ILE A 144 -6.57 -33.20 -3.11
N VAL A 145 -6.09 -31.98 -3.36
CA VAL A 145 -4.65 -31.68 -3.42
C VAL A 145 -4.08 -31.24 -2.06
N SER A 146 -4.91 -31.23 -1.01
CA SER A 146 -4.57 -30.81 0.35
C SER A 146 -3.99 -29.38 0.42
N SER A 147 -4.50 -28.47 -0.39
CA SER A 147 -4.15 -27.05 -0.38
C SER A 147 -4.92 -26.31 0.71
N LYS A 148 -4.37 -25.19 1.20
CA LYS A 148 -5.08 -24.31 2.13
C LYS A 148 -6.06 -23.43 1.34
N PHE A 149 -7.34 -23.51 1.68
CA PHE A 149 -8.41 -22.77 1.03
C PHE A 149 -8.67 -21.44 1.73
N ILE A 150 -8.67 -20.35 0.96
CA ILE A 150 -8.85 -18.98 1.45
C ILE A 150 -9.98 -18.32 0.67
N ILE A 151 -10.90 -17.67 1.38
CA ILE A 151 -11.96 -16.87 0.77
C ILE A 151 -11.71 -15.40 1.10
N ASP A 152 -11.64 -14.56 0.07
CA ASP A 152 -11.66 -13.11 0.20
C ASP A 152 -13.07 -12.59 -0.05
N TRP A 153 -13.70 -12.10 1.02
CA TRP A 153 -15.08 -11.63 1.05
C TRP A 153 -15.13 -10.16 0.66
N HIS A 154 -15.60 -9.90 -0.56
CA HIS A 154 -15.85 -8.55 -1.07
C HIS A 154 -17.29 -8.12 -0.93
N ASN A 155 -18.21 -9.06 -1.12
CA ASN A 155 -19.64 -8.87 -0.97
C ASN A 155 -20.25 -10.26 -0.80
N TYR A 156 -21.54 -10.32 -0.49
CA TYR A 156 -22.26 -11.58 -0.49
C TYR A 156 -22.88 -11.83 -1.87
N ALA A 157 -22.63 -13.02 -2.41
CA ALA A 157 -23.21 -13.46 -3.66
C ALA A 157 -24.74 -13.55 -3.55
N HIS A 158 -25.27 -13.97 -2.39
CA HIS A 158 -26.72 -14.06 -2.21
C HIS A 158 -27.41 -12.69 -2.21
N THR A 159 -26.82 -11.65 -1.62
CA THR A 159 -27.42 -10.30 -1.62
C THR A 159 -27.40 -9.68 -3.02
N LEU A 160 -26.31 -9.86 -3.77
CA LEU A 160 -26.26 -9.42 -5.16
C LEU A 160 -27.28 -10.15 -6.05
N MET A 161 -27.47 -11.45 -5.85
CA MET A 161 -28.49 -12.20 -6.59
C MET A 161 -29.91 -11.77 -6.22
N ALA A 162 -30.14 -11.35 -4.97
CA ALA A 162 -31.45 -10.90 -4.51
C ALA A 162 -31.93 -9.62 -5.21
N LEU A 163 -31.02 -8.75 -5.66
CA LEU A 163 -31.37 -7.55 -6.44
C LEU A 163 -32.21 -7.90 -7.68
N SER A 164 -31.81 -8.95 -8.41
CA SER A 164 -32.51 -9.36 -9.64
C SER A 164 -33.58 -10.44 -9.44
N LEU A 165 -33.45 -11.31 -8.43
CA LEU A 165 -34.28 -12.51 -8.26
C LEU A 165 -35.22 -12.47 -7.05
N LYS A 166 -35.09 -11.47 -6.17
CA LYS A 166 -35.72 -11.37 -4.83
C LYS A 166 -35.16 -12.36 -3.80
N ASP A 167 -35.27 -11.99 -2.52
CA ASP A 167 -34.68 -12.72 -1.39
C ASP A 167 -35.22 -14.15 -1.18
N ASP A 168 -36.47 -14.39 -1.52
CA ASP A 168 -37.15 -15.66 -1.29
C ASP A 168 -36.83 -16.73 -2.35
N HIS A 169 -36.14 -16.34 -3.42
CA HIS A 169 -35.79 -17.19 -4.55
C HIS A 169 -34.84 -18.33 -4.16
N LEU A 170 -35.05 -19.52 -4.74
CA LEU A 170 -34.30 -20.74 -4.42
C LEU A 170 -32.78 -20.58 -4.62
N LEU A 171 -32.35 -19.92 -5.71
CA LEU A 171 -30.93 -19.69 -5.99
C LEU A 171 -30.27 -18.76 -4.97
N VAL A 172 -30.98 -17.77 -4.45
CA VAL A 172 -30.48 -16.86 -3.41
C VAL A 172 -30.25 -17.63 -2.11
N LYS A 173 -31.23 -18.46 -1.72
CA LYS A 173 -31.10 -19.37 -0.57
C LYS A 173 -29.94 -20.35 -0.74
N LEU A 174 -29.77 -20.94 -1.93
CA LEU A 174 -28.67 -21.84 -2.24
C LEU A 174 -27.31 -21.15 -2.12
N ALA A 175 -27.17 -19.94 -2.68
CA ALA A 175 -25.94 -19.15 -2.58
C ALA A 175 -25.59 -18.86 -1.12
N LYS A 176 -26.57 -18.46 -0.31
CA LYS A 176 -26.40 -18.20 1.12
C LYS A 176 -25.92 -19.45 1.88
N VAL A 177 -26.50 -20.62 1.57
CA VAL A 177 -26.09 -21.90 2.16
C VAL A 177 -24.65 -22.24 1.77
N ILE A 178 -24.27 -22.04 0.50
CA ILE A 178 -22.90 -22.27 0.01
C ILE A 178 -21.91 -21.36 0.73
N GLU A 179 -22.19 -20.05 0.78
CA GLU A 179 -21.35 -19.06 1.47
C GLU A 179 -21.15 -19.43 2.94
N THR A 180 -22.25 -19.74 3.65
CA THR A 180 -22.19 -20.10 5.07
C THR A 180 -21.41 -21.40 5.29
N TYR A 181 -21.76 -22.46 4.57
CA TYR A 181 -21.21 -23.79 4.80
C TYR A 181 -19.73 -23.88 4.44
N PHE A 182 -19.33 -23.36 3.28
CA PHE A 182 -17.95 -23.43 2.84
C PHE A 182 -17.08 -22.33 3.44
N GLY A 183 -17.66 -21.17 3.80
CA GLY A 183 -16.96 -20.15 4.57
C GLY A 183 -16.46 -20.66 5.92
N LEU A 184 -17.27 -21.45 6.62
CA LEU A 184 -16.88 -22.15 7.85
C LEU A 184 -15.79 -23.22 7.64
N LYS A 185 -15.65 -23.73 6.41
CA LYS A 185 -14.66 -24.75 6.05
C LYS A 185 -13.39 -24.18 5.44
N ALA A 186 -13.37 -22.90 5.10
CA ALA A 186 -12.16 -22.23 4.66
C ALA A 186 -11.11 -22.25 5.77
N ASN A 187 -9.84 -22.40 5.38
CA ASN A 187 -8.75 -22.35 6.34
C ASN A 187 -8.50 -20.93 6.84
N TYR A 188 -8.69 -19.94 5.95
CA TYR A 188 -8.55 -18.53 6.24
C TYR A 188 -9.65 -17.75 5.51
N ASN A 189 -10.08 -16.63 6.08
CA ASN A 189 -11.02 -15.71 5.45
C ASN A 189 -10.48 -14.29 5.55
N PHE A 190 -10.55 -13.53 4.46
CA PHE A 190 -10.25 -12.10 4.42
C PHE A 190 -11.52 -11.34 4.09
N CYS A 191 -11.64 -10.09 4.52
CA CYS A 191 -12.80 -9.26 4.21
C CYS A 191 -12.41 -7.79 4.02
N VAL A 192 -13.28 -7.04 3.36
CA VAL A 192 -13.03 -5.64 2.95
C VAL A 192 -13.28 -4.61 4.05
N SER A 193 -13.99 -4.97 5.13
CA SER A 193 -14.39 -4.03 6.18
C SER A 193 -14.53 -4.71 7.55
N GLN A 194 -14.41 -3.92 8.61
CA GLN A 194 -14.67 -4.33 9.97
C GLN A 194 -16.14 -4.71 10.17
N ALA A 195 -17.07 -3.97 9.56
CA ALA A 195 -18.49 -4.33 9.58
C ALA A 195 -18.77 -5.70 8.96
N MET A 196 -18.09 -6.08 7.87
CA MET A 196 -18.22 -7.40 7.25
C MET A 196 -17.62 -8.48 8.14
N LYS A 197 -16.46 -8.24 8.75
CA LYS A 197 -15.85 -9.16 9.72
C LYS A 197 -16.82 -9.49 10.86
N GLU A 198 -17.46 -8.48 11.42
CA GLU A 198 -18.43 -8.64 12.50
C GLU A 198 -19.68 -9.39 12.04
N ASP A 199 -20.18 -9.08 10.84
CA ASP A 199 -21.35 -9.75 10.27
C ASP A 199 -21.09 -11.24 10.00
N LEU A 200 -19.96 -11.57 9.39
CA LEU A 200 -19.48 -12.94 9.15
C LEU A 200 -19.37 -13.73 10.46
N GLN A 201 -18.81 -13.10 11.50
CA GLN A 201 -18.60 -13.73 12.79
C GLN A 201 -19.91 -13.95 13.56
N LEU A 202 -20.80 -12.94 13.57
CA LEU A 202 -22.05 -12.99 14.34
C LEU A 202 -23.11 -13.87 13.67
N LYS A 203 -23.27 -13.78 12.35
CA LYS A 203 -24.30 -14.54 11.64
C LYS A 203 -23.88 -15.96 11.33
N TRP A 204 -22.63 -16.16 10.91
CA TRP A 204 -22.17 -17.42 10.35
C TRP A 204 -21.04 -18.08 11.15
N GLY A 205 -20.52 -17.42 12.19
CA GLY A 205 -19.40 -17.94 12.99
C GLY A 205 -18.06 -17.95 12.22
N ILE A 206 -17.97 -17.22 11.11
CA ILE A 206 -16.78 -17.18 10.25
C ILE A 206 -15.81 -16.13 10.77
N LYS A 207 -14.60 -16.56 11.13
CA LYS A 207 -13.49 -15.69 11.53
C LYS A 207 -12.78 -15.17 10.29
N ALA A 208 -12.74 -13.85 10.14
CA ALA A 208 -12.05 -13.18 9.04
C ALA A 208 -11.09 -12.09 9.54
N ASP A 209 -10.05 -11.83 8.75
CA ASP A 209 -9.15 -10.69 8.91
C ASP A 209 -9.51 -9.57 7.93
N VAL A 210 -9.44 -8.32 8.37
CA VAL A 210 -9.77 -7.17 7.53
C VAL A 210 -8.55 -6.77 6.73
N LEU A 211 -8.71 -6.70 5.41
CA LEU A 211 -7.72 -6.14 4.49
C LEU A 211 -8.41 -5.00 3.74
N TYR A 212 -8.05 -3.76 4.07
CA TYR A 212 -8.60 -2.58 3.41
C TYR A 212 -8.00 -2.39 2.02
N ASP A 213 -8.84 -2.04 1.06
CA ASP A 213 -8.40 -1.62 -0.27
C ASP A 213 -7.68 -0.27 -0.23
N ARG A 214 -6.80 -0.06 -1.21
CA ARG A 214 -6.02 1.18 -1.39
C ARG A 214 -6.01 1.59 -2.85
N PRO A 215 -5.93 2.90 -3.15
CA PRO A 215 -5.88 3.35 -4.52
C PRO A 215 -4.56 2.92 -5.16
N SER A 216 -4.64 2.65 -6.46
CA SER A 216 -3.47 2.43 -7.31
C SER A 216 -2.71 3.74 -7.53
N ASN A 217 -1.42 3.66 -7.86
CA ASN A 217 -0.56 4.85 -8.09
C ASN A 217 -1.05 5.79 -9.20
N LYS A 218 -1.94 5.35 -10.10
CA LYS A 218 -2.50 6.21 -11.15
C LYS A 218 -3.47 7.27 -10.62
N PHE A 219 -3.99 7.09 -9.41
CA PHE A 219 -4.83 8.07 -8.73
C PHE A 219 -3.92 8.90 -7.86
N GLN A 220 -3.67 10.14 -8.29
CA GLN A 220 -2.84 11.15 -7.65
C GLN A 220 -3.45 12.54 -7.94
N PRO A 221 -3.18 13.56 -7.12
CA PRO A 221 -3.47 14.95 -7.47
C PRO A 221 -2.68 15.34 -8.74
N ILE A 222 -3.18 16.32 -9.50
CA ILE A 222 -2.54 16.83 -10.71
C ILE A 222 -2.25 18.32 -10.58
N SER A 223 -1.21 18.80 -11.26
CA SER A 223 -0.91 20.22 -11.32
C SER A 223 -2.01 21.02 -12.03
N LEU A 224 -2.08 22.32 -11.77
CA LEU A 224 -3.05 23.21 -12.44
C LEU A 224 -2.84 23.22 -13.97
N THR A 225 -1.60 23.09 -14.43
CA THR A 225 -1.25 22.97 -15.85
C THR A 225 -1.80 21.68 -16.46
N GLU A 226 -1.64 20.54 -15.79
CA GLU A 226 -2.19 19.26 -16.24
C GLU A 226 -3.72 19.28 -16.25
N LYS A 227 -4.34 19.86 -15.21
CA LYS A 227 -5.79 20.12 -15.14
C LYS A 227 -6.25 20.91 -16.36
N HIS A 228 -5.59 22.03 -16.67
CA HIS A 228 -5.95 22.87 -17.80
C HIS A 228 -5.78 22.15 -19.14
N MET A 229 -4.65 21.48 -19.39
CA MET A 229 -4.41 20.72 -20.62
C MET A 229 -5.42 19.60 -20.82
N PHE A 230 -5.75 18.87 -19.75
CA PHE A 230 -6.76 17.82 -19.78
C PHE A 230 -8.15 18.37 -20.11
N LEU A 231 -8.60 19.39 -19.38
CA LEU A 231 -9.93 19.99 -19.57
C LEU A 231 -10.04 20.71 -20.92
N PHE A 232 -8.96 21.31 -21.40
CA PHE A 232 -8.91 21.96 -22.71
C PHE A 232 -9.09 20.94 -23.83
N LYS A 233 -8.35 19.81 -23.80
CA LYS A 233 -8.54 18.70 -24.73
C LYS A 233 -9.98 18.15 -24.67
N LEU A 234 -10.54 18.03 -23.47
CA LEU A 234 -11.91 17.54 -23.29
C LEU A 234 -12.96 18.53 -23.84
N SER A 235 -12.68 19.84 -23.76
CA SER A 235 -13.56 20.90 -24.25
C SER A 235 -13.76 20.90 -25.78
N GLU A 236 -12.84 20.30 -26.54
CA GLU A 236 -13.00 20.10 -27.99
C GLU A 236 -14.19 19.18 -28.30
N LYS A 237 -14.46 18.23 -27.41
CA LYS A 237 -15.56 17.26 -27.53
C LYS A 237 -16.81 17.71 -26.77
N TYR A 238 -16.64 18.36 -25.63
CA TYR A 238 -17.72 18.82 -24.74
C TYR A 238 -17.66 20.35 -24.62
N LYS A 239 -18.43 21.04 -25.46
CA LYS A 239 -18.38 22.50 -25.61
C LYS A 239 -18.74 23.25 -24.32
N GLU A 240 -19.48 22.59 -23.43
CA GLU A 240 -19.86 23.07 -22.10
C GLU A 240 -18.63 23.36 -21.21
N LEU A 241 -17.49 22.74 -21.50
CA LEU A 241 -16.23 22.94 -20.76
C LEU A 241 -15.34 24.03 -21.37
N LYS A 242 -15.72 24.60 -22.52
CA LYS A 242 -14.92 25.59 -23.23
C LYS A 242 -15.06 26.97 -22.59
N GLY A 243 -13.95 27.67 -22.41
CA GLY A 243 -13.95 29.04 -21.88
C GLY A 243 -14.33 30.07 -22.93
N SER A 244 -14.56 31.31 -22.48
CA SER A 244 -14.95 32.44 -23.34
C SER A 244 -13.78 33.04 -24.12
N LYS A 245 -12.54 32.86 -23.64
CA LYS A 245 -11.31 33.33 -24.29
C LYS A 245 -10.65 32.22 -25.10
N GLU A 246 -9.80 32.60 -26.06
CA GLU A 246 -8.95 31.65 -26.76
C GLU A 246 -7.98 30.95 -25.78
N ASN A 247 -7.79 29.64 -25.94
CA ASN A 247 -6.98 28.80 -25.03
C ASN A 247 -7.42 28.86 -23.55
N SER A 248 -8.74 28.95 -23.29
CA SER A 248 -9.31 28.87 -21.95
C SER A 248 -10.35 27.76 -21.82
N THR A 249 -10.53 27.27 -20.60
CA THR A 249 -11.65 26.38 -20.22
C THR A 249 -12.63 27.17 -19.35
N ILE A 250 -13.80 26.61 -19.07
CA ILE A 250 -14.76 27.23 -18.13
C ILE A 250 -14.19 27.36 -16.70
N PHE A 251 -13.13 26.60 -16.36
CA PHE A 251 -12.52 26.60 -15.04
C PHE A 251 -11.18 27.33 -14.95
N THR A 252 -10.44 27.42 -16.07
CA THR A 252 -9.04 27.89 -16.09
C THR A 252 -8.77 28.79 -17.29
N GLU A 253 -7.95 29.80 -17.06
CA GLU A 253 -7.55 30.78 -18.07
C GLU A 253 -6.03 30.86 -18.18
N TYR A 254 -5.54 31.15 -19.39
CA TYR A 254 -4.13 31.43 -19.65
C TYR A 254 -3.92 32.94 -19.69
N ILE A 255 -3.29 33.50 -18.65
CA ILE A 255 -3.06 34.95 -18.49
C ILE A 255 -1.56 35.18 -18.32
N GLU A 256 -0.96 36.07 -19.12
CA GLU A 256 0.44 36.50 -18.95
C GLU A 256 1.48 35.36 -18.87
N ASN A 257 1.28 34.29 -19.67
CA ASN A 257 2.08 33.06 -19.67
C ASN A 257 1.93 32.15 -18.44
N GLU A 258 0.93 32.36 -17.59
CA GLU A 258 0.60 31.47 -16.48
C GLU A 258 -0.84 30.95 -16.57
N ILE A 259 -1.05 29.69 -16.17
CA ILE A 259 -2.38 29.10 -16.06
C ILE A 259 -2.91 29.40 -14.66
N GLN A 260 -4.08 30.02 -14.60
CA GLN A 260 -4.75 30.37 -13.36
C GLN A 260 -6.19 29.84 -13.36
N LEU A 261 -6.79 29.66 -12.17
CA LEU A 261 -8.22 29.39 -12.06
C LEU A 261 -9.01 30.65 -12.47
N SER A 262 -10.10 30.48 -13.21
CA SER A 262 -10.93 31.62 -13.60
C SER A 262 -11.60 32.22 -12.35
N PRO A 263 -11.54 33.55 -12.14
CA PRO A 263 -12.09 34.20 -10.95
C PRO A 263 -13.60 34.00 -10.74
N LYS A 264 -14.34 33.69 -11.81
CA LYS A 264 -15.79 33.45 -11.78
C LYS A 264 -16.15 32.03 -12.26
N ARG A 265 -15.25 31.07 -12.03
CA ARG A 265 -15.48 29.68 -12.47
C ARG A 265 -16.71 29.07 -11.76
N PRO A 266 -17.45 28.18 -12.46
CA PRO A 266 -18.48 27.38 -11.81
C PRO A 266 -17.87 26.38 -10.82
N GLY A 267 -18.69 25.90 -9.89
CA GLY A 267 -18.33 24.76 -9.05
C GLY A 267 -18.27 23.48 -9.88
N PHE A 268 -17.24 22.65 -9.63
CA PHE A 268 -17.01 21.43 -10.38
C PHE A 268 -17.27 20.20 -9.51
N ILE A 269 -18.37 19.49 -9.76
CA ILE A 269 -18.66 18.21 -9.12
C ILE A 269 -18.51 17.04 -10.08
N VAL A 270 -18.08 15.89 -9.56
CA VAL A 270 -17.97 14.65 -10.33
C VAL A 270 -18.62 13.48 -9.61
N SER A 271 -19.34 12.64 -10.35
CA SER A 271 -19.81 11.35 -9.88
C SER A 271 -19.37 10.26 -10.85
N SER A 272 -18.75 9.21 -10.32
CA SER A 272 -18.47 8.00 -11.08
C SER A 272 -19.54 6.96 -10.76
N THR A 273 -20.02 6.23 -11.78
CA THR A 273 -21.15 5.32 -11.60
C THR A 273 -21.08 4.11 -12.52
N SER A 274 -21.66 3.02 -12.04
CA SER A 274 -21.92 1.80 -12.81
C SER A 274 -23.33 1.79 -13.41
N TRP A 275 -24.14 2.84 -13.23
CA TRP A 275 -25.54 2.97 -13.66
C TRP A 275 -26.38 1.73 -13.35
N THR A 276 -26.23 1.21 -12.14
CA THR A 276 -26.89 0.02 -11.61
C THR A 276 -27.85 0.41 -10.48
N GLU A 277 -28.72 -0.53 -10.07
CA GLU A 277 -29.79 -0.27 -9.10
C GLU A 277 -29.28 0.08 -7.69
N ASP A 278 -28.03 -0.25 -7.37
CA ASP A 278 -27.35 0.11 -6.13
C ASP A 278 -26.91 1.59 -6.05
N GLU A 279 -27.13 2.36 -7.12
CA GLU A 279 -26.82 3.79 -7.21
C GLU A 279 -28.07 4.57 -7.64
N ASP A 280 -28.87 5.03 -6.68
CA ASP A 280 -30.06 5.83 -7.02
C ASP A 280 -29.69 7.29 -7.34
N PHE A 281 -29.55 7.59 -8.63
CA PHE A 281 -29.29 8.93 -9.13
C PHE A 281 -30.46 9.90 -8.93
N SER A 282 -31.66 9.44 -8.58
CA SER A 282 -32.76 10.34 -8.24
C SER A 282 -32.37 11.26 -7.07
N ILE A 283 -31.55 10.75 -6.15
CA ILE A 283 -31.04 11.52 -4.99
C ILE A 283 -30.20 12.71 -5.45
N LEU A 284 -29.22 12.49 -6.33
CA LEU A 284 -28.40 13.58 -6.88
C LEU A 284 -29.23 14.53 -7.73
N LEU A 285 -30.12 14.03 -8.59
CA LEU A 285 -30.93 14.89 -9.46
C LEU A 285 -31.93 15.74 -8.68
N ASN A 286 -32.48 15.24 -7.58
CA ASN A 286 -33.35 16.00 -6.68
C ASN A 286 -32.54 17.02 -5.87
N ALA A 287 -31.35 16.64 -5.38
CA ALA A 287 -30.47 17.58 -4.69
C ALA A 287 -30.03 18.75 -5.59
N LEU A 288 -29.72 18.46 -6.86
CA LEU A 288 -29.43 19.47 -7.87
C LEU A 288 -30.67 20.34 -8.18
N GLN A 289 -31.88 19.76 -8.23
CA GLN A 289 -33.09 20.55 -8.38
C GLN A 289 -33.28 21.55 -7.22
N GLU A 290 -33.02 21.13 -5.98
CA GLU A 290 -33.07 22.01 -4.81
C GLU A 290 -31.97 23.08 -4.83
N TYR A 291 -30.78 22.75 -5.36
CA TYR A 291 -29.72 23.73 -5.60
C TYR A 291 -30.12 24.78 -6.64
N GLU A 292 -30.74 24.37 -7.75
CA GLU A 292 -31.28 25.27 -8.78
C GLU A 292 -32.36 26.20 -8.21
N ASN A 293 -33.30 25.65 -7.43
CA ASN A 293 -34.39 26.42 -6.81
C ASN A 293 -33.87 27.48 -5.82
N ALA A 294 -32.67 27.29 -5.26
CA ALA A 294 -32.08 28.23 -4.31
C ALA A 294 -31.54 29.52 -4.96
N PHE A 295 -31.40 29.58 -6.29
CA PHE A 295 -31.01 30.81 -6.99
C PHE A 295 -32.05 31.93 -6.90
N ASP A 296 -33.33 31.57 -6.71
CA ASP A 296 -34.41 32.54 -6.53
C ASP A 296 -34.46 33.10 -5.09
N GLN A 297 -33.61 32.61 -4.18
CA GLN A 297 -33.55 33.03 -2.78
C GLN A 297 -32.37 33.99 -2.56
N GLU A 298 -32.64 35.26 -2.21
CA GLU A 298 -31.62 36.30 -2.01
C GLU A 298 -30.56 35.99 -0.95
N THR A 299 -30.78 34.96 -0.12
CA THR A 299 -29.95 34.62 1.03
C THR A 299 -28.68 33.81 0.69
N CYS A 300 -28.59 33.20 -0.49
CA CYS A 300 -27.45 32.34 -0.87
C CYS A 300 -26.85 32.77 -2.22
N LYS A 301 -25.61 33.28 -2.22
CA LYS A 301 -24.86 33.53 -3.46
C LYS A 301 -24.22 32.23 -3.94
N LEU A 302 -24.87 31.53 -4.87
CA LEU A 302 -24.41 30.26 -5.42
C LEU A 302 -23.78 30.46 -6.82
N PRO A 303 -22.69 29.76 -7.15
CA PRO A 303 -22.18 29.69 -8.52
C PRO A 303 -22.98 28.67 -9.34
N ASP A 304 -22.92 28.83 -10.66
CA ASP A 304 -23.30 27.76 -11.60
C ASP A 304 -22.50 26.48 -11.27
N LEU A 305 -23.08 25.31 -11.55
CA LEU A 305 -22.44 24.00 -11.33
C LEU A 305 -22.25 23.25 -12.64
N ILE A 306 -21.04 22.72 -12.83
CA ILE A 306 -20.74 21.69 -13.82
C ILE A 306 -20.67 20.34 -13.10
N CYS A 307 -21.57 19.44 -13.47
CA CYS A 307 -21.63 18.09 -12.93
C CYS A 307 -21.21 17.07 -14.00
N ILE A 308 -20.09 16.40 -13.78
CA ILE A 308 -19.62 15.32 -14.63
C ILE A 308 -20.12 13.99 -14.07
N ILE A 309 -20.88 13.23 -14.86
CA ILE A 309 -21.30 11.87 -14.51
C ILE A 309 -20.69 10.88 -15.50
N THR A 310 -19.71 10.10 -15.04
CA THR A 310 -18.97 9.15 -15.89
C THR A 310 -19.30 7.70 -15.57
N GLY A 311 -19.24 6.85 -16.61
CA GLY A 311 -19.41 5.41 -16.49
C GLY A 311 -20.43 4.80 -17.46
N LYS A 312 -20.67 3.50 -17.29
CA LYS A 312 -21.54 2.69 -18.16
C LYS A 312 -22.35 1.69 -17.34
N GLY A 313 -23.62 1.58 -17.68
CA GLY A 313 -24.49 0.51 -17.21
C GLY A 313 -25.92 0.66 -17.71
N PRO A 314 -26.81 -0.23 -17.26
CA PRO A 314 -28.15 -0.40 -17.82
C PRO A 314 -29.07 0.82 -17.62
N LEU A 315 -28.93 1.56 -16.50
CA LEU A 315 -29.82 2.69 -16.19
C LEU A 315 -29.35 4.03 -16.79
N LYS A 316 -28.26 4.04 -17.56
CA LYS A 316 -27.69 5.28 -18.10
C LYS A 316 -28.69 6.06 -18.95
N GLU A 317 -29.32 5.40 -19.93
CA GLU A 317 -30.27 6.07 -20.84
C GLU A 317 -31.52 6.55 -20.11
N PHE A 318 -31.96 5.82 -19.08
CA PHE A 318 -33.09 6.21 -18.25
C PHE A 318 -32.82 7.55 -17.54
N TYR A 319 -31.69 7.67 -16.84
CA TYR A 319 -31.35 8.91 -16.15
C TYR A 319 -31.00 10.05 -17.11
N ILE A 320 -30.37 9.76 -18.27
CA ILE A 320 -30.15 10.77 -19.32
C ILE A 320 -31.48 11.34 -19.82
N ALA A 321 -32.52 10.51 -19.98
CA ALA A 321 -33.85 10.99 -20.36
C ALA A 321 -34.43 11.91 -19.28
N ILE A 322 -34.28 11.59 -18.00
CA ILE A 322 -34.70 12.46 -16.89
C ILE A 322 -33.94 13.79 -16.92
N ILE A 323 -32.62 13.75 -17.09
CA ILE A 323 -31.76 14.95 -17.15
C ILE A 323 -32.20 15.86 -18.30
N LYS A 324 -32.52 15.31 -19.48
CA LYS A 324 -33.01 16.08 -20.63
C LYS A 324 -34.38 16.75 -20.40
N LEU A 325 -35.18 16.23 -19.47
CA LEU A 325 -36.46 16.82 -19.09
C LEU A 325 -36.31 17.94 -18.04
N LYS A 326 -35.13 18.08 -17.43
CA LYS A 326 -34.84 19.17 -16.49
C LYS A 326 -34.53 20.45 -17.27
N ASN A 327 -35.17 21.54 -16.89
CA ASN A 327 -34.97 22.87 -17.47
C ASN A 327 -34.11 23.74 -16.54
N TRP A 328 -32.90 23.28 -16.23
CA TRP A 328 -31.98 24.01 -15.35
C TRP A 328 -31.25 25.11 -16.13
N LYS A 329 -31.08 26.25 -15.48
CA LYS A 329 -30.34 27.42 -16.00
C LYS A 329 -28.93 27.47 -15.44
N HIS A 330 -28.75 27.06 -14.19
CA HIS A 330 -27.48 27.20 -13.46
C HIS A 330 -26.73 25.87 -13.28
N ILE A 331 -27.35 24.75 -13.66
CA ILE A 331 -26.75 23.41 -13.55
C ILE A 331 -26.58 22.80 -14.94
N THR A 332 -25.34 22.42 -15.26
CA THR A 332 -25.02 21.68 -16.49
C THR A 332 -24.50 20.31 -16.14
N ILE A 333 -25.16 19.26 -16.63
CA ILE A 333 -24.66 17.88 -16.54
C ILE A 333 -24.01 17.48 -17.86
N VAL A 334 -22.79 16.95 -17.78
CA VAL A 334 -22.11 16.30 -18.91
C VAL A 334 -21.80 14.85 -18.56
N THR A 335 -22.10 13.93 -19.47
CA THR A 335 -21.86 12.49 -19.27
C THR A 335 -20.75 11.94 -20.18
N PRO A 336 -19.48 12.31 -19.96
CA PRO A 336 -18.42 11.95 -20.88
C PRO A 336 -18.10 10.45 -20.82
N TRP A 337 -17.58 9.94 -21.94
CA TRP A 337 -16.84 8.68 -21.93
C TRP A 337 -15.37 9.02 -21.69
N LEU A 338 -14.78 8.43 -20.65
CA LEU A 338 -13.39 8.63 -20.27
C LEU A 338 -12.61 7.33 -20.49
N GLU A 339 -11.44 7.46 -21.11
CA GLU A 339 -10.48 6.37 -21.16
C GLU A 339 -9.88 6.11 -19.77
N ASN A 340 -9.30 4.93 -19.56
CA ASN A 340 -8.75 4.52 -18.26
C ASN A 340 -7.70 5.50 -17.69
N GLU A 341 -6.97 6.20 -18.56
CA GLU A 341 -5.92 7.18 -18.22
C GLU A 341 -6.48 8.58 -17.95
N ASP A 342 -7.68 8.88 -18.48
CA ASP A 342 -8.36 10.16 -18.34
C ASP A 342 -9.25 10.20 -17.09
N TYR A 343 -9.72 9.03 -16.62
CA TYR A 343 -10.55 8.93 -15.42
C TYR A 343 -9.88 9.52 -14.15
N PRO A 344 -8.62 9.19 -13.80
CA PRO A 344 -7.96 9.81 -12.65
C PRO A 344 -7.80 11.32 -12.79
N LYS A 345 -7.48 11.81 -14.00
CA LYS A 345 -7.34 13.24 -14.28
C LYS A 345 -8.65 13.99 -14.10
N MET A 346 -9.77 13.37 -14.48
CA MET A 346 -11.11 13.91 -14.22
C MET A 346 -11.38 14.03 -12.73
N LEU A 347 -11.11 12.98 -11.94
CA LEU A 347 -11.29 13.03 -10.49
C LEU A 347 -10.41 14.10 -9.84
N ALA A 348 -9.13 14.14 -10.17
CA ALA A 348 -8.19 15.15 -9.67
C ALA A 348 -8.54 16.58 -10.14
N SER A 349 -9.40 16.72 -11.15
CA SER A 349 -9.84 18.02 -11.63
C SER A 349 -11.03 18.61 -10.89
N ALA A 350 -11.87 17.79 -10.25
CA ALA A 350 -13.09 18.26 -9.60
C ALA A 350 -12.82 18.97 -8.26
N ASP A 351 -13.80 19.76 -7.80
CA ASP A 351 -13.80 20.40 -6.48
C ASP A 351 -14.44 19.50 -5.41
N LEU A 352 -15.41 18.67 -5.81
CA LEU A 352 -16.11 17.75 -4.91
C LEU A 352 -16.60 16.49 -5.64
N GLY A 353 -16.33 15.32 -5.08
CA GLY A 353 -16.82 14.04 -5.56
C GLY A 353 -18.16 13.66 -4.94
N ILE A 354 -19.08 13.06 -5.71
CA ILE A 354 -20.36 12.54 -5.21
C ILE A 354 -20.40 11.03 -5.40
N CYS A 355 -20.52 10.29 -4.30
CA CYS A 355 -20.65 8.84 -4.31
C CYS A 355 -22.03 8.42 -3.80
N LEU A 356 -22.85 7.89 -4.70
CA LEU A 356 -24.18 7.34 -4.41
C LEU A 356 -24.17 5.83 -4.15
N HIS A 357 -23.00 5.20 -4.20
CA HIS A 357 -22.89 3.75 -4.11
C HIS A 357 -23.43 3.27 -2.76
N THR A 358 -24.41 2.38 -2.85
CA THR A 358 -24.86 1.58 -1.72
C THR A 358 -24.36 0.15 -1.91
N SER A 359 -23.81 -0.42 -0.85
CA SER A 359 -23.43 -1.83 -0.87
C SER A 359 -24.68 -2.71 -0.86
N SER A 360 -24.79 -3.71 -1.73
CA SER A 360 -25.92 -4.66 -1.73
C SER A 360 -26.10 -5.41 -0.40
N SER A 361 -24.99 -5.62 0.33
CA SER A 361 -24.99 -6.20 1.68
C SER A 361 -24.99 -5.13 2.78
N GLY A 362 -24.69 -3.88 2.43
CA GLY A 362 -24.37 -2.80 3.37
C GLY A 362 -22.98 -2.90 3.99
N LEU A 363 -22.10 -3.80 3.52
CA LEU A 363 -20.88 -4.20 4.23
C LEU A 363 -19.58 -3.98 3.43
N ASP A 364 -19.64 -3.59 2.16
CA ASP A 364 -18.44 -3.33 1.35
C ASP A 364 -18.17 -1.85 1.12
N LEU A 365 -16.88 -1.48 1.12
CA LEU A 365 -16.45 -0.10 0.98
C LEU A 365 -16.50 0.36 -0.48
N PRO A 366 -16.85 1.63 -0.74
CA PRO A 366 -17.01 2.12 -2.10
C PRO A 366 -15.64 2.35 -2.73
N MET A 367 -15.23 1.48 -3.66
CA MET A 367 -13.95 1.63 -4.39
C MET A 367 -13.84 3.00 -5.09
N LYS A 368 -14.97 3.56 -5.51
CA LYS A 368 -15.04 4.89 -6.14
C LYS A 368 -14.56 6.01 -5.21
N VAL A 369 -14.86 5.92 -3.91
CA VAL A 369 -14.35 6.89 -2.93
C VAL A 369 -12.85 6.69 -2.72
N ILE A 370 -12.36 5.45 -2.73
CA ILE A 370 -10.93 5.17 -2.64
C ILE A 370 -10.17 5.81 -3.82
N ASP A 371 -10.72 5.71 -5.03
CA ASP A 371 -10.17 6.37 -6.23
C ASP A 371 -10.16 7.90 -6.08
N MET A 372 -11.27 8.50 -5.60
CA MET A 372 -11.38 9.94 -5.35
C MET A 372 -10.37 10.41 -4.29
N PHE A 373 -10.24 9.69 -3.18
CA PHE A 373 -9.25 9.96 -2.14
C PHE A 373 -7.81 9.81 -2.66
N GLY A 374 -7.57 8.85 -3.55
CA GLY A 374 -6.31 8.75 -4.29
C GLY A 374 -6.00 9.97 -5.16
N CYS A 375 -7.00 10.75 -5.57
CA CYS A 375 -6.80 12.02 -6.27
C CYS A 375 -6.86 13.26 -5.36
N GLU A 376 -6.87 13.06 -4.04
CA GLU A 376 -7.10 14.12 -3.03
C GLU A 376 -8.40 14.89 -3.29
N LEU A 377 -9.41 14.22 -3.84
CA LEU A 377 -10.74 14.78 -4.07
C LEU A 377 -11.62 14.49 -2.85
N PRO A 378 -12.06 15.50 -2.08
CA PRO A 378 -13.06 15.31 -1.04
C PRO A 378 -14.38 14.82 -1.62
N VAL A 379 -15.15 14.09 -0.82
CA VAL A 379 -16.41 13.48 -1.30
C VAL A 379 -17.60 13.80 -0.40
N CYS A 380 -18.79 13.91 -0.99
CA CYS A 380 -20.05 13.58 -0.33
C CYS A 380 -20.38 12.12 -0.65
N ALA A 381 -20.54 11.27 0.37
CA ALA A 381 -20.85 9.85 0.21
C ALA A 381 -22.17 9.46 0.90
N TYR A 382 -22.98 8.63 0.25
CA TYR A 382 -24.25 8.16 0.79
C TYR A 382 -24.03 7.26 2.01
N ASN A 383 -24.74 7.50 3.10
CA ASN A 383 -24.56 6.82 4.38
C ASN A 383 -25.03 5.36 4.35
N TYR A 384 -24.14 4.44 4.72
CA TYR A 384 -24.49 3.05 5.00
C TYR A 384 -23.49 2.45 6.00
N LYS A 385 -23.82 1.26 6.52
CA LYS A 385 -23.26 0.70 7.77
C LYS A 385 -21.73 0.75 7.91
N CYS A 386 -20.96 0.47 6.86
CA CYS A 386 -19.49 0.43 6.94
C CYS A 386 -18.79 1.68 6.39
N LEU A 387 -19.52 2.66 5.85
CA LEU A 387 -18.93 3.84 5.20
C LEU A 387 -17.98 4.60 6.14
N SER A 388 -18.32 4.68 7.43
CA SER A 388 -17.55 5.42 8.44
C SER A 388 -16.12 4.89 8.65
N GLU A 389 -15.81 3.69 8.17
CA GLU A 389 -14.45 3.14 8.16
C GLU A 389 -13.55 3.84 7.13
N LEU A 390 -14.13 4.44 6.09
CA LEU A 390 -13.44 5.15 5.01
C LEU A 390 -13.69 6.66 5.06
N VAL A 391 -14.96 7.07 5.07
CA VAL A 391 -15.36 8.49 5.08
C VAL A 391 -15.81 8.88 6.47
N LYS A 392 -15.17 9.89 7.05
CA LYS A 392 -15.51 10.47 8.34
C LYS A 392 -16.08 11.87 8.13
N HIS A 393 -17.33 12.03 8.55
CA HIS A 393 -18.09 13.26 8.32
C HIS A 393 -17.37 14.49 8.89
N ASN A 394 -17.16 15.51 8.05
CA ASN A 394 -16.43 16.74 8.36
C ASN A 394 -14.98 16.54 8.83
N GLU A 395 -14.38 15.36 8.58
CA GLU A 395 -12.95 15.11 8.79
C GLU A 395 -12.21 14.98 7.45
N ASN A 396 -12.64 14.05 6.59
CA ASN A 396 -12.02 13.80 5.27
C ASN A 396 -13.04 13.82 4.10
N GLY A 397 -14.29 14.17 4.41
CA GLY A 397 -15.41 14.24 3.49
C GLY A 397 -16.73 14.49 4.22
N MET A 398 -17.83 14.42 3.49
CA MET A 398 -19.19 14.60 3.98
C MET A 398 -20.02 13.34 3.74
N ILE A 399 -21.06 13.16 4.55
CA ILE A 399 -21.91 11.96 4.57
C ILE A 399 -23.35 12.45 4.54
N PHE A 400 -24.18 11.89 3.65
CA PHE A 400 -25.59 12.24 3.53
C PHE A 400 -26.47 10.98 3.45
N SER A 401 -27.72 11.09 3.88
CA SER A 401 -28.66 9.96 3.91
C SER A 401 -29.84 10.12 2.94
N ASN A 402 -30.01 11.31 2.38
CA ASN A 402 -31.10 11.65 1.46
C ASN A 402 -30.74 12.86 0.58
N ASP A 403 -31.61 13.17 -0.38
CA ASP A 403 -31.47 14.26 -1.34
C ASP A 403 -31.44 15.65 -0.68
N LYS A 404 -32.17 15.84 0.43
CA LYS A 404 -32.20 17.12 1.15
C LYS A 404 -30.88 17.41 1.84
N GLU A 405 -30.32 16.42 2.55
CA GLU A 405 -29.00 16.54 3.19
C GLU A 405 -27.91 16.80 2.14
N LEU A 406 -27.96 16.10 0.99
CA LEU A 406 -27.04 16.34 -0.10
C LEU A 406 -27.19 17.77 -0.66
N ALA A 407 -28.42 18.24 -0.86
CA ALA A 407 -28.68 19.61 -1.32
C ALA A 407 -28.13 20.66 -0.35
N GLU A 408 -28.33 20.46 0.96
CA GLU A 408 -27.79 21.35 2.00
C GLU A 408 -26.26 21.36 1.99
N GLN A 409 -25.62 20.20 1.87
CA GLN A 409 -24.16 20.10 1.76
C GLN A 409 -23.63 20.79 0.50
N LEU A 410 -24.26 20.59 -0.66
CA LEU A 410 -23.88 21.26 -1.90
C LEU A 410 -24.03 22.78 -1.77
N LYS A 411 -25.15 23.27 -1.26
CA LYS A 411 -25.38 24.71 -1.03
C LYS A 411 -24.35 25.26 -0.05
N SER A 412 -24.12 24.60 1.08
CA SER A 412 -23.14 25.04 2.09
C SER A 412 -21.72 25.04 1.55
N TYR A 413 -21.35 24.05 0.74
CA TYR A 413 -20.00 23.95 0.18
C TYR A 413 -19.75 24.99 -0.90
N PHE A 414 -20.74 25.32 -1.74
CA PHE A 414 -20.56 26.25 -2.87
C PHE A 414 -21.04 27.68 -2.60
N THR A 415 -21.56 28.01 -1.42
CA THR A 415 -21.95 29.39 -1.08
C THR A 415 -20.72 30.32 -1.13
N ASN A 416 -20.85 31.45 -1.84
CA ASN A 416 -19.79 32.44 -2.13
C ASN A 416 -18.55 31.89 -2.85
N PHE A 417 -18.62 30.69 -3.41
CA PHE A 417 -17.52 30.09 -4.18
C PHE A 417 -17.21 30.90 -5.45
N PRO A 418 -15.93 31.00 -5.87
CA PRO A 418 -14.75 30.32 -5.33
C PRO A 418 -14.05 31.04 -4.17
N ASP A 419 -14.51 32.21 -3.72
CA ASP A 419 -13.75 33.08 -2.80
C ASP A 419 -14.21 32.99 -1.33
N ASP A 420 -14.84 31.88 -0.92
CA ASP A 420 -15.34 31.71 0.43
C ASP A 420 -14.27 31.15 1.39
N ASN A 421 -13.98 31.88 2.46
CA ASN A 421 -12.97 31.47 3.44
C ASN A 421 -13.36 30.22 4.23
N ILE A 422 -14.65 29.98 4.49
CA ILE A 422 -15.13 28.81 5.24
C ILE A 422 -14.98 27.56 4.37
N GLN A 423 -15.39 27.65 3.11
CA GLN A 423 -15.19 26.61 2.11
C GLN A 423 -13.71 26.25 1.96
N HIS A 424 -12.83 27.24 1.79
CA HIS A 424 -11.38 27.01 1.67
C HIS A 424 -10.77 26.33 2.89
N GLN A 425 -11.19 26.70 4.10
CA GLN A 425 -10.73 26.06 5.32
C GLN A 425 -11.17 24.59 5.40
N LEU A 426 -12.42 24.31 5.00
CA LEU A 426 -12.97 22.96 4.98
C LEU A 426 -12.28 22.08 3.92
N ASP A 427 -12.12 22.58 2.69
CA ASP A 427 -11.43 21.87 1.61
C ASP A 427 -9.96 21.61 1.97
N LYS A 428 -9.27 22.61 2.52
CA LYS A 428 -7.89 22.43 3.01
C LYS A 428 -7.81 21.34 4.08
N LYS A 429 -8.72 21.36 5.07
CA LYS A 429 -8.78 20.32 6.10
C LYS A 429 -8.97 18.93 5.48
N PHE A 430 -9.92 18.79 4.56
CA PHE A 430 -10.18 17.51 3.90
C PHE A 430 -8.95 17.05 3.12
N ARG A 431 -8.34 17.92 2.31
CA ARG A 431 -7.17 17.59 1.51
C ARG A 431 -5.96 17.22 2.37
N GLU A 432 -5.75 17.84 3.53
CA GLU A 432 -4.68 17.45 4.45
C GLU A 432 -4.85 16.00 4.95
N GLU A 433 -6.06 15.60 5.34
CA GLU A 433 -6.37 14.21 5.73
C GLU A 433 -6.22 13.23 4.55
N LEU A 434 -6.63 13.64 3.34
CA LEU A 434 -6.48 12.84 2.14
C LEU A 434 -5.01 12.69 1.74
N HIS A 435 -4.21 13.73 1.94
CA HIS A 435 -2.77 13.68 1.71
C HIS A 435 -2.09 12.70 2.69
N GLU A 436 -2.45 12.72 3.99
CA GLU A 436 -2.00 11.70 4.96
C GLU A 436 -2.44 10.28 4.56
N PHE A 437 -3.64 10.12 4.01
CA PHE A 437 -4.11 8.85 3.46
C PHE A 437 -3.20 8.34 2.33
N GLN A 438 -2.51 9.22 1.58
CA GLN A 438 -1.51 8.86 0.55
C GLN A 438 -0.10 8.63 1.09
N LYS A 439 0.35 9.42 2.08
CA LYS A 439 1.74 9.45 2.61
C LYS A 439 2.27 8.18 3.26
N ASN A 440 1.46 7.13 3.41
CA ASN A 440 1.88 5.88 4.04
C ASN A 440 2.89 5.07 3.19
N ARG A 441 3.97 5.66 2.61
CA ARG A 441 4.95 4.98 1.76
C ARG A 441 6.35 5.70 1.65
N TRP A 442 7.45 4.89 1.60
CA TRP A 442 8.84 5.10 1.05
C TRP A 442 10.04 5.54 1.93
N HIS A 443 11.26 4.99 1.67
CA HIS A 443 12.51 5.14 2.48
C HIS A 443 13.84 5.02 1.66
N GLY A 444 14.97 5.56 2.13
CA GLY A 444 16.30 5.43 1.48
C GLY A 444 17.39 4.75 2.36
N ILE A 445 18.40 4.12 1.74
CA ILE A 445 19.53 3.46 2.44
C ILE A 445 20.87 3.94 1.87
N LEU A 446 21.79 4.38 2.73
CA LEU A 446 23.13 4.86 2.35
C LEU A 446 24.07 3.71 1.94
N THR A 447 24.78 3.85 0.82
CA THR A 447 25.85 2.91 0.42
C THR A 447 27.12 3.17 1.22
N GLN A 448 28.03 2.21 1.27
CA GLN A 448 29.33 2.35 1.94
C GLN A 448 30.44 1.74 1.07
N GLU A 449 31.70 2.14 1.27
CA GLU A 449 32.84 1.55 0.57
C GLU A 449 32.89 0.05 0.81
N LEU A 450 33.47 -0.71 -0.13
CA LEU A 450 33.75 -2.12 0.13
C LEU A 450 34.58 -2.27 1.42
N SER A 451 34.10 -3.10 2.34
CA SER A 451 34.95 -3.56 3.45
C SER A 451 36.20 -4.23 2.88
N TYR A 452 37.33 -4.10 3.60
CA TYR A 452 38.59 -4.74 3.20
C TYR A 452 38.41 -6.23 2.86
N SER A 453 37.62 -6.96 3.67
CA SER A 453 37.31 -8.38 3.41
C SER A 453 36.51 -8.61 2.12
N LEU A 454 35.57 -7.72 1.76
CA LEU A 454 34.83 -7.83 0.50
C LEU A 454 35.71 -7.47 -0.69
N ASN A 455 36.57 -6.46 -0.56
CA ASN A 455 37.51 -6.05 -1.60
C ASN A 455 38.52 -7.16 -1.94
N GLU A 456 39.06 -7.86 -0.93
CA GLU A 456 39.93 -9.03 -1.16
C GLU A 456 39.23 -10.17 -1.91
N LYS A 457 37.91 -10.33 -1.75
CA LYS A 457 37.12 -11.44 -2.33
C LYS A 457 36.51 -11.13 -3.69
N TYR A 458 36.37 -9.85 -4.00
CA TYR A 458 35.86 -9.32 -5.25
C TYR A 458 36.79 -8.20 -5.76
N PRO A 459 38.07 -8.51 -6.02
CA PRO A 459 39.01 -7.52 -6.55
C PRO A 459 38.57 -7.09 -7.95
N ASP A 460 38.72 -5.80 -8.23
CA ASP A 460 38.46 -5.13 -9.50
C ASP A 460 37.01 -5.19 -9.95
N ASN A 461 36.23 -4.14 -9.63
CA ASN A 461 35.11 -3.56 -10.41
C ASN A 461 34.07 -2.81 -9.55
N TYR A 462 34.07 -2.96 -8.23
CA TYR A 462 33.06 -2.36 -7.34
C TYR A 462 33.67 -1.32 -6.41
N ILE A 463 32.97 -0.21 -6.18
CA ILE A 463 33.43 0.93 -5.36
C ILE A 463 32.66 1.06 -4.05
N SER A 464 31.45 0.51 -3.98
CA SER A 464 30.61 0.53 -2.78
C SER A 464 29.70 -0.70 -2.72
N TYR A 465 29.12 -0.96 -1.56
CA TYR A 465 28.15 -2.03 -1.37
C TYR A 465 27.05 -1.65 -0.37
N ILE A 466 25.96 -2.41 -0.40
CA ILE A 466 24.95 -2.49 0.66
C ILE A 466 24.72 -3.97 0.97
N ALA A 467 24.80 -4.37 2.23
CA ALA A 467 24.36 -5.71 2.62
C ALA A 467 22.84 -5.84 2.44
N ALA A 468 22.40 -6.89 1.77
CA ALA A 468 20.99 -7.06 1.39
C ALA A 468 20.06 -7.20 2.60
N SER A 469 20.59 -7.53 3.78
CA SER A 469 19.83 -7.54 5.04
C SER A 469 19.25 -6.18 5.40
N TYR A 470 19.94 -5.06 5.16
CA TYR A 470 19.39 -3.73 5.38
C TYR A 470 18.24 -3.40 4.42
N VAL A 471 18.37 -3.81 3.16
CA VAL A 471 17.31 -3.62 2.15
C VAL A 471 16.05 -4.39 2.59
N LYS A 472 16.20 -5.68 2.89
CA LYS A 472 15.10 -6.54 3.36
C LYS A 472 14.49 -6.06 4.67
N PHE A 473 15.30 -5.51 5.56
CA PHE A 473 14.85 -4.95 6.84
C PHE A 473 13.90 -3.77 6.63
N ILE A 474 14.22 -2.87 5.71
CA ILE A 474 13.36 -1.73 5.38
C ILE A 474 12.13 -2.19 4.57
N GLU A 475 12.32 -3.01 3.54
CA GLU A 475 11.20 -3.55 2.74
C GLU A 475 10.21 -4.36 3.59
N GLY A 476 10.71 -5.13 4.56
CA GLY A 476 9.90 -5.92 5.49
C GLY A 476 8.96 -5.10 6.38
N ALA A 477 9.16 -3.78 6.49
CA ALA A 477 8.28 -2.86 7.20
C ALA A 477 7.37 -2.03 6.26
N GLY A 478 7.32 -2.37 4.97
CA GLY A 478 6.43 -1.72 4.00
C GLY A 478 7.02 -0.48 3.32
N ALA A 479 8.33 -0.46 3.16
CA ALA A 479 9.09 0.59 2.49
C ALA A 479 9.62 0.15 1.11
N ARG A 480 9.97 1.11 0.26
CA ARG A 480 10.91 0.90 -0.87
C ARG A 480 12.28 1.43 -0.48
N VAL A 481 13.32 1.05 -1.21
CA VAL A 481 14.71 1.46 -0.91
C VAL A 481 15.36 2.11 -2.13
N VAL A 482 16.05 3.22 -1.89
CA VAL A 482 16.96 3.89 -2.82
C VAL A 482 18.39 3.80 -2.29
N PRO A 483 19.38 3.26 -3.04
CA PRO A 483 20.79 3.36 -2.68
C PRO A 483 21.29 4.80 -2.83
N ILE A 484 21.87 5.36 -1.76
CA ILE A 484 22.48 6.70 -1.77
C ILE A 484 24.00 6.55 -1.95
N TRP A 485 24.56 7.18 -2.98
CA TRP A 485 25.96 7.02 -3.36
C TRP A 485 26.90 7.84 -2.47
N ILE A 486 27.98 7.22 -1.99
CA ILE A 486 29.14 7.92 -1.43
C ILE A 486 29.94 8.68 -2.51
N GLY A 487 30.83 9.58 -2.08
CA GLY A 487 31.75 10.31 -2.98
C GLY A 487 31.10 11.36 -3.87
N LYS A 488 29.82 11.67 -3.66
CA LYS A 488 29.10 12.74 -4.36
C LYS A 488 29.24 14.10 -3.67
N ASN A 489 28.84 15.17 -4.35
CA ASN A 489 28.89 16.54 -3.83
C ASN A 489 27.63 16.88 -2.99
N GLU A 490 27.63 18.04 -2.32
CA GLU A 490 26.51 18.48 -1.47
C GLU A 490 25.19 18.58 -2.25
N SER A 491 25.21 19.06 -3.50
CA SER A 491 24.02 19.19 -4.35
C SER A 491 23.35 17.85 -4.65
N TYR A 492 24.10 16.76 -4.87
CA TYR A 492 23.52 15.43 -5.02
C TYR A 492 22.80 14.97 -3.76
N TYR A 493 23.44 15.15 -2.59
CA TYR A 493 22.81 14.72 -1.33
C TYR A 493 21.59 15.58 -1.02
N GLU A 494 21.62 16.88 -1.34
CA GLU A 494 20.48 17.76 -1.15
C GLU A 494 19.32 17.33 -2.05
N ASP A 495 19.58 17.12 -3.34
CA ASP A 495 18.58 16.63 -4.31
C ASP A 495 17.94 15.31 -3.85
N ILE A 496 18.75 14.31 -3.51
CA ILE A 496 18.20 12.99 -3.17
C ILE A 496 17.47 12.99 -1.82
N LEU A 497 17.92 13.79 -0.83
CA LEU A 497 17.26 13.89 0.47
C LEU A 497 15.87 14.54 0.36
N TYR A 498 15.66 15.50 -0.55
CA TYR A 498 14.32 16.06 -0.81
C TYR A 498 13.38 15.12 -1.58
N LYS A 499 13.91 14.00 -2.10
CA LYS A 499 13.15 13.01 -2.88
C LYS A 499 12.84 11.71 -2.13
N ILE A 500 13.55 11.44 -1.03
CA ILE A 500 13.34 10.27 -0.16
C ILE A 500 12.85 10.71 1.22
N ASN A 501 12.31 9.80 2.01
CA ASN A 501 11.64 10.16 3.27
C ASN A 501 12.45 9.84 4.53
N GLY A 502 13.66 9.31 4.39
CA GLY A 502 14.55 9.02 5.50
C GLY A 502 15.77 8.25 5.05
N VAL A 503 16.81 8.20 5.90
CA VAL A 503 18.08 7.53 5.58
C VAL A 503 18.50 6.55 6.66
N VAL A 504 18.78 5.31 6.24
CA VAL A 504 19.53 4.35 7.07
C VAL A 504 21.01 4.46 6.77
N TRP A 505 21.82 4.60 7.81
CA TRP A 505 23.27 4.45 7.80
C TRP A 505 23.63 3.04 8.28
N PRO A 506 23.98 2.13 7.35
CA PRO A 506 24.24 0.74 7.70
C PRO A 506 25.53 0.58 8.50
N GLY A 507 25.63 -0.53 9.22
CA GLY A 507 26.87 -0.99 9.84
C GLY A 507 27.88 -1.45 8.79
N GLY A 508 29.15 -1.51 9.17
CA GLY A 508 30.26 -1.71 8.25
C GLY A 508 31.60 -1.79 8.97
N SER A 509 32.68 -1.66 8.21
CA SER A 509 34.05 -1.66 8.76
C SER A 509 34.96 -0.67 8.04
N THR A 510 34.40 0.46 7.57
CA THR A 510 35.16 1.51 6.88
C THR A 510 35.70 2.52 7.88
N TRP A 511 36.78 3.21 7.51
CA TRP A 511 37.41 4.21 8.38
C TRP A 511 36.80 5.58 8.16
N PHE A 512 36.64 6.37 9.23
CA PHE A 512 36.11 7.73 9.14
C PHE A 512 37.09 8.79 8.61
N ASN A 513 38.34 8.40 8.34
CA ASN A 513 39.38 9.26 7.78
C ASN A 513 39.53 9.13 6.24
N GLN A 514 38.68 8.33 5.59
CA GLN A 514 38.70 8.20 4.13
C GLN A 514 38.03 9.42 3.46
N SER A 515 38.77 10.07 2.56
CA SER A 515 38.25 11.20 1.78
C SER A 515 37.22 10.73 0.75
N ALA A 516 36.16 11.53 0.57
CA ALA A 516 35.03 11.23 -0.30
C ALA A 516 34.30 9.92 0.06
N GLY A 517 34.42 9.50 1.32
CA GLY A 517 33.92 8.24 1.81
C GLY A 517 32.57 8.28 2.53
N TYR A 518 32.22 7.18 3.20
CA TYR A 518 31.01 7.00 4.01
C TYR A 518 30.86 8.07 5.09
N ALA A 519 31.95 8.45 5.76
CA ALA A 519 31.92 9.50 6.78
C ALA A 519 31.69 10.90 6.20
N ASP A 520 32.23 11.18 5.01
CA ASP A 520 32.01 12.46 4.31
C ASP A 520 30.58 12.58 3.81
N ALA A 521 30.04 11.50 3.23
CA ALA A 521 28.64 11.41 2.83
C ALA A 521 27.72 11.61 4.04
N GLY A 522 27.93 10.85 5.12
CA GLY A 522 27.11 10.94 6.33
C GLY A 522 27.19 12.31 7.01
N TYR A 523 28.35 12.96 7.05
CA TYR A 523 28.46 14.33 7.57
C TYR A 523 27.67 15.34 6.72
N THR A 524 27.69 15.19 5.40
CA THR A 524 26.93 16.06 4.48
C THR A 524 25.43 15.83 4.64
N ILE A 525 24.98 14.57 4.65
CA ILE A 525 23.59 14.16 4.91
C ILE A 525 23.13 14.68 6.28
N TYR A 526 23.95 14.56 7.33
CA TYR A 526 23.64 15.10 8.66
C TYR A 526 23.40 16.61 8.62
N LYS A 527 24.29 17.38 7.99
CA LYS A 527 24.12 18.84 7.87
C LYS A 527 22.81 19.17 7.16
N ILE A 528 22.52 18.53 6.04
CA ILE A 528 21.29 18.77 5.26
C ILE A 528 20.05 18.39 6.06
N ALA A 529 19.97 17.17 6.59
CA ALA A 529 18.85 16.71 7.40
C ALA A 529 18.65 17.58 8.65
N LYS A 530 19.73 18.05 9.28
CA LYS A 530 19.66 19.01 10.39
C LYS A 530 19.09 20.36 9.96
N ARG A 531 19.41 20.86 8.76
CA ARG A 531 18.80 22.06 8.17
C ARG A 531 17.30 21.84 7.92
N MET A 532 16.93 20.74 7.26
CA MET A 532 15.54 20.36 6.98
C MET A 532 14.70 20.38 8.25
N ASN A 533 15.12 19.62 9.28
CA ASN A 533 14.38 19.53 10.54
C ASN A 533 14.32 20.86 11.30
N LYS A 534 15.37 21.69 11.24
CA LYS A 534 15.32 23.04 11.82
C LYS A 534 14.31 23.95 11.13
N ASN A 535 14.07 23.72 9.84
CA ASN A 535 13.11 24.47 9.02
C ASN A 535 11.68 23.89 9.09
N GLY A 536 11.44 22.90 9.96
CA GLY A 536 10.13 22.26 10.12
C GLY A 536 9.87 21.09 9.16
N ASP A 537 10.86 20.70 8.36
CA ASP A 537 10.77 19.57 7.43
C ASP A 537 11.35 18.28 8.08
N TYR A 538 10.46 17.35 8.43
CA TYR A 538 10.77 16.22 9.30
C TYR A 538 11.56 15.12 8.58
N PHE A 539 12.87 15.03 8.79
CA PHE A 539 13.68 14.03 8.07
C PHE A 539 14.45 13.11 9.01
N PRO A 540 14.09 11.82 9.14
CA PRO A 540 14.73 10.90 10.07
C PRO A 540 16.01 10.24 9.53
N ILE A 541 16.94 9.96 10.45
CA ILE A 541 18.16 9.18 10.21
C ILE A 541 18.21 8.02 11.19
N LEU A 542 18.52 6.81 10.72
CA LEU A 542 18.81 5.65 11.57
C LEU A 542 20.24 5.16 11.33
N GLY A 543 21.09 5.29 12.34
CA GLY A 543 22.42 4.70 12.36
C GLY A 543 22.45 3.33 13.02
N ILE A 544 22.94 2.30 12.32
CA ILE A 544 23.12 0.94 12.84
C ILE A 544 24.60 0.61 12.91
N CYS A 545 25.11 0.18 14.08
CA CYS A 545 26.51 -0.18 14.33
C CYS A 545 27.48 0.92 13.87
N LEU A 546 28.22 0.75 12.76
CA LEU A 546 29.05 1.83 12.18
C LEU A 546 28.25 3.11 11.89
N GLY A 547 26.97 3.01 11.53
CA GLY A 547 26.11 4.18 11.37
C GLY A 547 25.76 4.87 12.69
N PHE A 548 25.64 4.13 13.80
CA PHE A 548 25.49 4.71 15.15
C PHE A 548 26.77 5.46 15.54
N GLU A 549 27.93 4.84 15.29
CA GLU A 549 29.24 5.46 15.50
C GLU A 549 29.42 6.72 14.66
N LEU A 550 28.96 6.68 13.40
CA LEU A 550 28.99 7.83 12.52
C LEU A 550 28.11 8.96 13.04
N LEU A 551 26.90 8.65 13.53
CA LEU A 551 25.98 9.64 14.08
C LEU A 551 26.59 10.41 15.25
N THR A 552 27.22 9.72 16.21
CA THR A 552 27.86 10.43 17.32
C THR A 552 29.10 11.21 16.84
N TYR A 553 29.84 10.68 15.87
CA TYR A 553 31.03 11.34 15.30
C TYR A 553 30.70 12.62 14.54
N VAL A 554 29.67 12.62 13.68
CA VAL A 554 29.26 13.82 12.92
C VAL A 554 28.61 14.86 13.83
N VAL A 555 27.89 14.45 14.88
CA VAL A 555 27.37 15.38 15.89
C VAL A 555 28.49 16.00 16.73
N ALA A 556 29.59 15.27 16.95
CA ALA A 556 30.81 15.77 17.58
C ALA A 556 31.71 16.57 16.63
N GLU A 557 31.18 17.04 15.50
CA GLU A 557 31.94 17.81 14.49
C GLU A 557 33.21 17.06 14.05
N ARG A 558 33.08 15.74 13.84
CA ARG A 558 34.16 14.81 13.43
C ARG A 558 35.29 14.67 14.47
N CYS A 559 34.99 14.87 15.75
CA CYS A 559 35.89 14.54 16.84
C CYS A 559 35.82 13.05 17.18
N GLU A 560 36.94 12.32 17.03
CA GLU A 560 37.04 10.91 17.39
C GLU A 560 36.93 10.74 18.92
N HIS A 561 35.98 9.91 19.34
CA HIS A 561 35.67 9.68 20.75
C HIS A 561 35.28 8.23 21.04
N ARG A 562 35.33 7.35 20.03
CA ARG A 562 35.08 5.93 20.24
C ARG A 562 36.23 5.32 21.03
N ILE A 563 35.90 4.33 21.85
CA ILE A 563 36.90 3.50 22.54
C ILE A 563 36.88 2.10 21.95
N HIS A 564 38.01 1.42 22.04
CA HIS A 564 38.05 0.01 21.70
C HIS A 564 37.22 -0.80 22.72
N CYS A 565 36.39 -1.71 22.22
CA CYS A 565 35.63 -2.68 23.01
C CYS A 565 35.60 -4.02 22.26
N ASP A 566 35.27 -5.12 22.94
CA ASP A 566 35.19 -6.43 22.29
C ASP A 566 33.78 -7.03 22.36
N CYS A 567 33.00 -6.69 21.33
CA CYS A 567 31.67 -7.20 21.05
C CYS A 567 31.62 -7.89 19.69
N SER A 568 32.63 -8.70 19.39
CA SER A 568 32.64 -9.51 18.18
C SER A 568 31.83 -10.80 18.43
N ASN A 569 30.65 -10.94 17.80
CA ASN A 569 29.84 -12.17 17.81
C ASN A 569 29.07 -12.48 19.11
N GLN A 570 28.42 -11.46 19.68
CA GLN A 570 27.60 -11.62 20.90
C GLN A 570 26.12 -11.38 20.64
N SER A 571 25.25 -12.15 21.30
CA SER A 571 23.81 -11.87 21.37
C SER A 571 23.44 -11.44 22.78
N LEU A 572 22.89 -10.22 22.92
CA LEU A 572 22.70 -9.56 24.21
C LEU A 572 21.24 -9.10 24.40
N PRO A 573 20.74 -8.99 25.65
CA PRO A 573 19.55 -8.20 25.98
C PRO A 573 19.90 -6.70 26.00
N LEU A 574 19.00 -5.82 26.42
CA LEU A 574 19.24 -4.39 26.59
C LEU A 574 19.04 -3.96 28.04
N GLU A 575 20.03 -3.25 28.61
CA GLU A 575 19.89 -2.58 29.91
C GLU A 575 19.33 -1.17 29.70
N PHE A 576 18.01 -1.01 29.83
CA PHE A 576 17.37 0.29 29.64
C PHE A 576 17.73 1.31 30.73
N ASN A 577 17.96 2.55 30.32
CA ASN A 577 18.05 3.71 31.20
C ASN A 577 16.64 4.00 31.78
N PRO A 578 16.43 4.35 33.06
CA PRO A 578 15.08 4.44 33.65
C PRO A 578 14.09 5.36 32.93
N ASP A 579 14.56 6.40 32.25
CA ASP A 579 13.74 7.38 31.53
C ASP A 579 13.52 7.03 30.04
N TYR A 580 13.85 5.81 29.61
CA TYR A 580 13.69 5.38 28.21
C TYR A 580 12.25 5.51 27.68
N ARG A 581 11.23 5.50 28.55
CA ARG A 581 9.81 5.71 28.19
C ARG A 581 9.49 7.14 27.76
N ASN A 582 10.38 8.10 28.00
CA ASN A 582 10.24 9.48 27.53
C ASN A 582 10.88 9.69 26.15
N SER A 583 11.16 8.60 25.43
CA SER A 583 11.79 8.62 24.10
C SER A 583 10.77 8.43 23.00
N ARG A 584 11.14 8.83 21.78
CA ARG A 584 10.35 8.50 20.59
C ARG A 584 10.46 7.01 20.26
N MET A 585 11.68 6.46 20.33
CA MET A 585 11.93 5.06 20.00
C MET A 585 11.15 4.09 20.87
N PHE A 586 11.18 4.26 22.20
CA PHE A 586 10.60 3.29 23.14
C PHE A 586 9.39 3.78 23.93
N GLY A 587 8.94 5.02 23.73
CA GLY A 587 7.89 5.63 24.56
C GLY A 587 6.60 4.85 24.54
N ASN A 588 6.08 4.60 23.33
CA ASN A 588 4.80 3.91 23.12
C ASN A 588 4.93 2.40 22.91
N THR A 589 6.11 1.83 23.16
CA THR A 589 6.40 0.42 22.86
C THR A 589 5.63 -0.53 23.78
N PRO A 590 4.94 -1.54 23.25
CA PRO A 590 4.26 -2.54 24.08
C PRO A 590 5.19 -3.18 25.12
N ASP A 591 4.69 -3.39 26.34
CA ASP A 591 5.50 -3.93 27.45
C ASP A 591 6.08 -5.33 27.14
N ASN A 592 5.40 -6.13 26.32
CA ASN A 592 5.92 -7.43 25.88
C ASN A 592 7.22 -7.28 25.05
N ILE A 593 7.30 -6.30 24.15
CA ILE A 593 8.51 -6.01 23.35
C ILE A 593 9.63 -5.52 24.26
N ILE A 594 9.33 -4.60 25.18
CA ILE A 594 10.29 -4.13 26.18
C ILE A 594 10.81 -5.28 27.05
N ASN A 595 9.92 -6.18 27.49
CA ASN A 595 10.31 -7.32 28.32
C ASN A 595 11.21 -8.30 27.55
N ILE A 596 10.93 -8.53 26.27
CA ILE A 596 11.81 -9.34 25.39
C ILE A 596 13.19 -8.69 25.31
N LEU A 597 13.26 -7.39 25.00
CA LEU A 597 14.52 -6.65 24.92
C LEU A 597 15.30 -6.69 26.23
N LYS A 598 14.63 -6.58 27.38
CA LYS A 598 15.27 -6.61 28.72
C LYS A 598 15.81 -7.98 29.12
N THR A 599 15.13 -9.06 28.74
CA THR A 599 15.35 -10.37 29.37
C THR A 599 15.91 -11.44 28.43
N LYS A 600 15.92 -11.19 27.11
CA LYS A 600 16.30 -12.19 26.11
C LYS A 600 17.47 -11.70 25.28
N ASN A 601 18.36 -12.61 24.90
CA ASN A 601 19.48 -12.34 24.01
C ASN A 601 18.95 -12.28 22.57
N VAL A 602 18.54 -11.08 22.15
CA VAL A 602 17.84 -10.83 20.88
C VAL A 602 18.51 -9.75 20.03
N THR A 603 19.59 -9.13 20.53
CA THR A 603 20.32 -8.09 19.79
C THR A 603 21.70 -8.61 19.36
N ALA A 604 21.96 -8.59 18.05
CA ALA A 604 23.20 -9.10 17.47
C ALA A 604 24.31 -8.03 17.50
N ASN A 605 25.42 -8.31 18.17
CA ASN A 605 26.53 -7.37 18.35
C ASN A 605 27.78 -7.86 17.60
N PHE A 606 28.30 -7.00 16.72
CA PHE A 606 29.45 -7.25 15.83
C PHE A 606 30.29 -5.98 15.64
N HIS A 607 30.85 -5.46 16.73
CA HIS A 607 31.63 -4.21 16.73
C HIS A 607 32.87 -4.33 17.62
N GLN A 608 33.89 -3.53 17.26
CA GLN A 608 35.18 -3.43 17.97
C GLN A 608 35.39 -2.03 18.58
N TYR A 609 34.45 -1.13 18.31
CA TYR A 609 34.43 0.23 18.82
C TYR A 609 33.10 0.50 19.48
N CYS A 610 33.15 1.20 20.60
CA CYS A 610 32.00 1.53 21.41
C CYS A 610 32.00 3.01 21.78
N VAL A 611 30.80 3.53 22.02
CA VAL A 611 30.60 4.86 22.58
C VAL A 611 30.08 4.72 24.02
N THR A 612 30.66 5.48 24.94
CA THR A 612 30.25 5.49 26.35
C THR A 612 29.68 6.85 26.72
N LYS A 613 28.96 6.91 27.85
CA LYS A 613 28.48 8.19 28.39
C LYS A 613 29.64 9.16 28.68
N THR A 614 30.78 8.64 29.11
CA THR A 614 31.99 9.43 29.38
C THR A 614 32.58 9.98 28.10
N THR A 615 32.67 9.19 27.04
CA THR A 615 33.26 9.65 25.78
C THR A 615 32.37 10.69 25.08
N LEU A 616 31.04 10.52 25.11
CA LEU A 616 30.11 11.57 24.65
C LEU A 616 30.24 12.87 25.45
N ARG A 617 30.51 12.77 26.76
CA ARG A 617 30.69 13.94 27.63
C ARG A 617 31.99 14.67 27.28
N ASN A 618 33.08 13.93 27.11
CA ASN A 618 34.37 14.49 26.73
C ASN A 618 34.32 15.16 25.35
N ALA A 619 33.54 14.59 24.42
CA ALA A 619 33.26 15.20 23.12
C ALA A 619 32.26 16.37 23.16
N GLY A 620 31.70 16.71 24.33
CA GLY A 620 30.76 17.83 24.49
C GLY A 620 29.35 17.60 23.94
N ILE A 621 29.02 16.39 23.50
CA ILE A 621 27.76 16.09 22.81
C ILE A 621 26.76 15.25 23.63
N GLN A 622 27.12 14.86 24.86
CA GLN A 622 26.28 14.02 25.73
C GLN A 622 24.87 14.58 26.00
N LYS A 623 24.68 15.91 25.95
CA LYS A 623 23.36 16.54 26.14
C LYS A 623 22.51 16.59 24.86
N GLN A 624 23.11 16.36 23.69
CA GLN A 624 22.41 16.33 22.41
C GLN A 624 21.69 14.98 22.20
N PHE A 625 21.99 13.97 23.01
CA PHE A 625 21.41 12.64 22.92
C PHE A 625 20.70 12.23 24.19
N ARG A 626 19.52 11.61 24.03
CA ARG A 626 18.88 10.79 25.06
C ARG A 626 19.43 9.38 24.93
N ILE A 627 20.12 8.91 25.96
CA ILE A 627 20.66 7.54 26.03
C ILE A 627 19.55 6.60 26.51
N LEU A 628 19.24 5.57 25.73
CA LEU A 628 18.06 4.72 25.93
C LEU A 628 18.42 3.38 26.55
N SER A 629 19.53 2.78 26.14
CA SER A 629 20.01 1.52 26.70
C SER A 629 21.53 1.39 26.71
N PHE A 630 22.00 0.44 27.51
CA PHE A 630 23.40 0.05 27.64
C PHE A 630 23.57 -1.45 27.44
N ASN A 631 24.83 -1.83 27.22
CA ASN A 631 25.32 -3.20 27.27
C ASN A 631 26.75 -3.22 27.83
N HIS A 632 27.24 -4.43 28.09
CA HIS A 632 28.61 -4.68 28.50
C HIS A 632 29.29 -5.57 27.47
N ASP A 633 30.54 -5.27 27.13
CA ASP A 633 31.35 -6.11 26.26
C ASP A 633 31.91 -7.34 27.02
N ILE A 634 32.72 -8.18 26.37
CA ILE A 634 33.29 -9.38 27.03
C ILE A 634 34.24 -9.04 28.18
N ASN A 635 34.82 -7.83 28.16
CA ASN A 635 35.70 -7.29 29.20
C ASN A 635 34.93 -6.44 30.22
N ASN A 636 33.60 -6.51 30.20
CA ASN A 636 32.69 -5.78 31.08
C ASN A 636 32.77 -4.23 30.95
N ILE A 637 33.20 -3.72 29.79
CA ILE A 637 33.14 -2.29 29.46
C ILE A 637 31.68 -1.93 29.15
N LYS A 638 31.11 -1.02 29.94
CA LYS A 638 29.76 -0.51 29.72
C LYS A 638 29.71 0.48 28.56
N PHE A 639 28.92 0.18 27.54
CA PHE A 639 28.72 1.03 26.38
C PHE A 639 27.25 1.31 26.10
N ILE A 640 26.98 2.35 25.31
CA ILE A 640 25.63 2.74 24.90
C ILE A 640 25.20 1.86 23.74
N SER A 641 24.06 1.18 23.88
CA SER A 641 23.53 0.29 22.83
C SER A 641 22.39 0.88 22.01
N SER A 642 21.66 1.86 22.55
CA SER A 642 20.73 2.67 21.79
C SER A 642 20.62 4.10 22.32
N LEU A 643 20.40 5.04 21.40
CA LEU A 643 20.21 6.46 21.70
C LEU A 643 19.32 7.13 20.64
N GLU A 644 18.83 8.31 20.96
CA GLU A 644 18.19 9.21 20.00
C GLU A 644 18.60 10.66 20.24
N HIS A 645 18.67 11.48 19.19
CA HIS A 645 18.96 12.90 19.32
C HIS A 645 17.80 13.62 20.01
N VAL A 646 18.06 14.56 20.91
CA VAL A 646 17.00 15.19 21.71
C VAL A 646 16.03 15.98 20.84
N SER A 647 16.55 16.76 19.88
CA SER A 647 15.77 17.70 19.06
C SER A 647 15.42 17.24 17.65
N PHE A 648 16.05 16.19 17.14
CA PHE A 648 15.93 15.77 15.74
C PHE A 648 15.61 14.28 15.70
N PRO A 649 14.90 13.79 14.66
CA PRO A 649 14.55 12.38 14.52
C PRO A 649 15.75 11.53 14.05
N PHE A 650 16.86 11.65 14.76
CA PHE A 650 18.08 10.88 14.51
C PHE A 650 18.24 9.81 15.58
N TYR A 651 18.36 8.57 15.14
CA TYR A 651 18.30 7.38 15.96
C TYR A 651 19.58 6.57 15.78
N GLY A 652 20.04 5.95 16.87
CA GLY A 652 21.24 5.13 16.84
C GLY A 652 21.02 3.80 17.56
N LEU A 653 21.40 2.70 16.91
CA LEU A 653 21.46 1.35 17.45
C LEU A 653 22.88 0.80 17.26
N GLN A 654 23.59 0.45 18.33
CA GLN A 654 24.94 -0.14 18.19
C GLN A 654 24.88 -1.60 17.72
N PHE A 655 23.76 -2.29 17.98
CA PHE A 655 23.51 -3.66 17.57
C PHE A 655 22.79 -3.72 16.21
N HIS A 656 22.72 -4.92 15.62
CA HIS A 656 22.22 -5.19 14.29
C HIS A 656 20.85 -5.90 14.31
N PRO A 657 19.73 -5.16 14.31
CA PRO A 657 18.41 -5.79 14.26
C PRO A 657 18.16 -6.51 12.93
N GLU A 658 18.74 -6.05 11.83
CA GLU A 658 18.56 -6.62 10.48
C GLU A 658 19.09 -8.05 10.36
N LYS A 659 20.10 -8.41 11.15
CA LYS A 659 20.74 -9.73 11.07
C LYS A 659 19.81 -10.86 11.49
N ASN A 660 18.91 -10.61 12.44
CA ASN A 660 18.07 -11.63 13.05
C ASN A 660 17.22 -12.41 12.03
N LEU A 661 16.71 -11.75 10.99
CA LEU A 661 15.88 -12.40 9.95
C LEU A 661 16.70 -12.83 8.72
N TYR A 662 17.72 -12.05 8.38
CA TYR A 662 18.24 -12.06 7.01
C TYR A 662 19.67 -12.58 6.87
N GLU A 663 20.42 -12.74 7.97
CA GLU A 663 21.82 -13.16 7.93
C GLU A 663 22.07 -14.52 8.58
N TRP A 664 22.41 -15.53 7.77
CA TRP A 664 22.52 -16.93 8.18
C TRP A 664 23.94 -17.48 8.09
N ALA A 665 24.94 -16.60 8.15
CA ALA A 665 26.35 -16.98 8.00
C ALA A 665 26.75 -18.02 9.07
N ILE A 666 27.32 -19.13 8.62
CA ILE A 666 27.72 -20.27 9.47
C ILE A 666 28.79 -19.81 10.49
N LYS A 667 28.69 -20.27 11.76
CA LYS A 667 29.56 -19.91 12.91
C LYS A 667 29.38 -18.49 13.48
N LYS A 668 28.25 -17.82 13.23
CA LYS A 668 27.90 -16.55 13.87
C LYS A 668 26.80 -16.73 14.91
N ASN A 669 26.93 -16.07 16.05
CA ASN A 669 25.97 -16.09 17.16
C ASN A 669 24.89 -15.01 16.93
N ILE A 670 24.11 -15.20 15.87
CA ILE A 670 23.00 -14.32 15.52
C ILE A 670 21.70 -14.96 16.05
N PRO A 671 20.86 -14.22 16.79
CA PRO A 671 19.63 -14.79 17.31
C PRO A 671 18.55 -14.86 16.21
N HIS A 672 18.09 -16.07 15.91
CA HIS A 672 17.09 -16.35 14.87
C HIS A 672 15.74 -16.83 15.42
N GLY A 673 15.58 -16.88 16.74
CA GLY A 673 14.33 -17.32 17.38
C GLY A 673 13.18 -16.33 17.16
N GLU A 674 11.94 -16.81 17.34
CA GLU A 674 10.71 -16.01 17.15
C GLU A 674 10.76 -14.63 17.82
N LEU A 675 11.30 -14.55 19.03
CA LEU A 675 11.42 -13.30 19.77
C LEU A 675 12.40 -12.32 19.11
N ALA A 676 13.52 -12.83 18.59
CA ALA A 676 14.50 -12.01 17.86
C ALA A 676 13.94 -11.51 16.53
N THR A 677 13.08 -12.32 15.89
CA THR A 677 12.33 -11.91 14.70
C THR A 677 11.39 -10.75 14.99
N LYS A 678 10.61 -10.83 16.09
CA LYS A 678 9.72 -9.74 16.52
C LYS A 678 10.49 -8.45 16.82
N ILE A 679 11.66 -8.55 17.45
CA ILE A 679 12.49 -7.37 17.75
C ILE A 679 13.03 -6.72 16.49
N SER A 680 13.47 -7.50 15.51
CA SER A 680 13.91 -6.96 14.23
C SER A 680 12.78 -6.20 13.54
N GLN A 681 11.60 -6.83 13.42
CA GLN A 681 10.44 -6.20 12.80
C GLN A 681 10.06 -4.90 13.50
N TYR A 682 10.06 -4.87 14.84
CA TYR A 682 9.74 -3.66 15.61
C TYR A 682 10.66 -2.47 15.28
N PHE A 683 11.98 -2.69 15.16
CA PHE A 683 12.89 -1.59 14.82
C PHE A 683 12.73 -1.12 13.37
N ALA A 684 12.38 -2.04 12.45
CA ALA A 684 12.06 -1.69 11.08
C ALA A 684 10.78 -0.85 11.02
N ASP A 685 9.70 -1.32 11.65
CA ASP A 685 8.40 -0.63 11.71
C ASP A 685 8.57 0.77 12.32
N PHE A 686 9.28 0.88 13.45
CA PHE A 686 9.55 2.16 14.09
C PHE A 686 10.20 3.17 13.14
N PHE A 687 11.30 2.77 12.47
CA PHE A 687 11.99 3.70 11.59
C PHE A 687 11.15 4.04 10.34
N VAL A 688 10.39 3.06 9.85
CA VAL A 688 9.52 3.29 8.70
C VAL A 688 8.40 4.27 9.08
N ASP A 689 7.81 4.15 10.26
CA ASP A 689 6.84 5.08 10.82
C ASP A 689 7.40 6.50 10.99
N GLU A 690 8.68 6.62 11.38
CA GLU A 690 9.35 7.92 11.47
C GLU A 690 9.46 8.62 10.12
N ALA A 691 9.76 7.87 9.07
CA ALA A 691 9.93 8.43 7.74
C ALA A 691 8.61 8.70 7.02
N ARG A 692 7.49 8.10 7.46
CA ARG A 692 6.14 8.50 7.00
C ARG A 692 5.75 9.94 7.41
N LYS A 693 6.53 10.61 8.26
CA LYS A 693 6.24 11.95 8.80
C LYS A 693 6.71 13.11 7.91
N ASN A 694 7.24 12.85 6.72
CA ASN A 694 7.45 13.86 5.67
C ASN A 694 6.87 13.40 4.34
N ASN A 695 6.79 14.36 3.39
CA ASN A 695 6.08 14.19 2.13
C ASN A 695 7.05 14.25 0.94
N HIS A 696 8.33 13.95 1.15
CA HIS A 696 9.30 13.96 0.08
C HIS A 696 8.95 12.95 -1.00
N THR A 697 9.11 13.36 -2.25
CA THR A 697 8.79 12.54 -3.42
C THR A 697 9.76 12.87 -4.54
N PHE A 698 10.04 11.88 -5.40
CA PHE A 698 10.68 12.12 -6.70
C PHE A 698 9.80 13.00 -7.58
N GLU A 699 10.40 13.69 -8.56
CA GLU A 699 9.65 14.58 -9.46
C GLU A 699 8.64 13.81 -10.32
N ASN A 700 8.96 12.56 -10.68
CA ASN A 700 8.11 11.69 -11.46
C ASN A 700 8.46 10.22 -11.27
N GLU A 701 7.53 9.34 -11.63
CA GLU A 701 7.68 7.88 -11.51
C GLU A 701 8.88 7.32 -12.29
N ALA A 702 9.24 7.92 -13.43
CA ALA A 702 10.35 7.45 -14.25
C ALA A 702 11.71 7.78 -13.62
N GLU A 703 11.83 8.91 -12.91
CA GLU A 703 12.98 9.20 -12.08
C GLU A 703 13.07 8.22 -10.92
N GLU A 704 11.97 8.06 -10.17
CA GLU A 704 11.92 7.13 -9.04
C GLU A 704 12.29 5.71 -9.45
N ALA A 705 11.65 5.17 -10.49
CA ALA A 705 11.87 3.81 -10.96
C ALA A 705 13.33 3.54 -11.30
N ARG A 706 14.09 4.54 -11.80
CA ARG A 706 15.53 4.44 -12.10
C ARG A 706 16.41 4.51 -10.86
N LYS A 707 15.91 5.07 -9.75
CA LYS A 707 16.67 5.25 -8.49
C LYS A 707 16.43 4.12 -7.49
N LEU A 708 15.40 3.30 -7.66
CA LEU A 708 15.11 2.19 -6.75
C LEU A 708 16.19 1.09 -6.76
N ILE A 709 16.35 0.41 -5.63
CA ILE A 709 17.26 -0.73 -5.45
C ILE A 709 16.98 -1.89 -6.42
N TYR A 710 15.77 -1.95 -6.97
CA TYR A 710 15.32 -2.98 -7.93
C TYR A 710 16.12 -3.01 -9.23
N ASN A 711 16.83 -1.92 -9.56
CA ASN A 711 17.68 -1.87 -10.74
C ASN A 711 19.02 -2.60 -10.58
N TYR A 712 19.35 -3.04 -9.37
CA TYR A 712 20.67 -3.58 -9.05
C TYR A 712 20.60 -5.07 -8.72
N PRO A 713 21.46 -5.91 -9.32
CA PRO A 713 21.50 -7.33 -9.00
C PRO A 713 22.14 -7.57 -7.63
N VAL A 714 21.54 -8.47 -6.85
CA VAL A 714 22.11 -8.91 -5.58
C VAL A 714 23.09 -10.07 -5.81
N THR A 715 24.26 -10.02 -5.17
CA THR A 715 25.30 -11.06 -5.25
C THR A 715 25.25 -11.95 -4.01
N TYR A 716 25.27 -13.27 -4.20
CA TYR A 716 25.40 -14.24 -3.10
C TYR A 716 26.86 -14.29 -2.60
N THR A 717 27.15 -13.62 -1.49
CA THR A 717 28.53 -13.39 -1.01
C THR A 717 28.98 -14.40 0.05
N ALA A 718 28.06 -15.14 0.68
CA ALA A 718 28.44 -16.16 1.67
C ALA A 718 29.26 -17.32 1.09
N LEU A 719 29.14 -17.65 -0.21
CA LEU A 719 30.00 -18.68 -0.85
C LEU A 719 31.50 -18.34 -0.77
N LYS A 720 31.82 -17.05 -0.68
CA LYS A 720 33.20 -16.57 -0.50
C LYS A 720 33.53 -16.25 0.96
N ASN A 721 32.83 -16.85 1.92
CA ASN A 721 33.00 -16.61 3.36
C ASN A 721 32.81 -15.13 3.77
N SER A 722 31.91 -14.39 3.10
CA SER A 722 31.47 -13.07 3.58
C SER A 722 30.73 -13.18 4.92
N SER A 723 30.75 -12.12 5.73
CA SER A 723 29.91 -12.00 6.94
C SER A 723 28.44 -11.79 6.62
N PHE A 724 28.11 -11.50 5.36
CA PHE A 724 26.77 -11.34 4.83
C PHE A 724 26.43 -12.48 3.87
N VAL A 725 25.16 -12.90 3.85
CA VAL A 725 24.59 -13.86 2.90
C VAL A 725 24.62 -13.26 1.50
N GLN A 726 24.13 -12.03 1.37
CA GLN A 726 23.95 -11.33 0.10
C GLN A 726 24.37 -9.87 0.21
N CYS A 727 25.01 -9.35 -0.84
CA CYS A 727 25.33 -7.93 -0.96
C CYS A 727 24.93 -7.41 -2.35
N TYR A 728 24.42 -6.19 -2.41
CA TYR A 728 24.44 -5.37 -3.62
C TYR A 728 25.83 -4.76 -3.74
N LEU A 729 26.50 -5.00 -4.88
CA LEU A 729 27.85 -4.50 -5.16
C LEU A 729 27.73 -3.50 -6.31
N PHE A 730 28.24 -2.28 -6.13
CA PHE A 730 28.03 -1.17 -7.07
C PHE A 730 29.34 -0.73 -7.71
N LYS A 731 29.31 -0.48 -9.01
CA LYS A 731 30.43 -0.01 -9.84
C LYS A 731 30.42 1.51 -9.97
N SER A 732 31.50 2.09 -10.49
CA SER A 732 31.56 3.54 -10.78
C SER A 732 30.42 4.02 -11.68
N ASN A 733 30.09 3.25 -12.71
CA ASN A 733 29.07 3.58 -13.70
C ASN A 733 27.63 3.48 -13.13
N ASP A 734 27.44 2.82 -11.99
CA ASP A 734 26.14 2.75 -11.32
C ASP A 734 25.78 4.08 -10.65
N THR A 735 26.79 4.96 -10.48
CA THR A 735 26.65 6.24 -9.78
C THR A 735 26.40 7.43 -10.70
N THR A 736 26.42 7.24 -12.04
CA THR A 736 26.23 8.32 -13.03
C THR A 736 24.76 8.58 -13.32
#